data_AF-A0A0K2U962-F1
#
_entry.id   AF-A0A0K2U962-F1
#
_cell.length_a   1.000
_cell.length_b   1.000
_cell.length_c   1.000
_cell.angle_alpha   90.00
_cell.angle_beta   90.00
_cell.angle_gamma   90.00
#
_symmetry.space_group_name_H-M   'P 1'
#
loop_
_entity.id
_entity.type
_entity.pdbx_description
1 polymer ?
#
loop_
_entity_poly.entity_id
_entity_poly.type
_entity_poly.pdbx_seq_one_letter_code
_entity_poly.pdbx_strand_id
1 'polypeptide(L)'
;MKITWIILLWIFTLANGESCSMVDLTEGWRCKHSGECIWKDWVCDGNEQCPDPDKSDEIEGCNLFPDTGCQSWFGRRQQKMCLNDPDRCVERVEECGGLHIDNVPNKPSRPINSEVFLNSVVWKCKDGLTILRSEVCDGTNHCKDASDESEGCALFPQTNCKSLYGQKYIQCLDKNTSVTVCTLPKYAEQGRCRECPNENDWRCNDGECIADSLVRTGIKDCKDGSDEYMIDLRWWKLVLITLGITAFGLSLSNIYRFCNSEKQLFFCESCQLNKSIEYKRQHSLSSTPVKRPFENGEADKESGGIEMNSLEEEHNNFQTFKNEVEDENDGESVDSDYVPSDIGDPESTLPSELIDILEYAGSWRNSRELISELGVKAHHVYAQVHQDPVLFKNLYFYLSFRQSDVQNLASVIKTLHRWEMEFHGEDPRSVEACLRLHLGCSELYKTIQSSLADNLPMKCMFQDKIVPLKRWFRSVRRRYTPKQFRPCLEGCYTVLKVIYYSISPFLSASSLYFDICKDMCLAFIIYTSLYELTRGDYWHMDYCFEISLVISLICAICVVQFIFVVISGYFSKAVFEMCKHSASNGKQALFFILSTVFAPLMPAFVIANHAYYNERIYSAKRELQSFSVTALAAKDSHKKKSDDYYRYGYRIYLFNKVMRARYRSFLFRRIYSFYRVSQAAIGSVAVVCVLSLIMIVSNRSGRAIKLFVGVEEHICTFFNLNCGLSREALSADTLLTSLHVAGDFVFIMSMAFSFYMMISSLVRYVYQSKVMNMSTNGQICLSLYYSMHCICRLTVIIALFSTAEENTQSGQKPIISLFPAAIISYLLFTLQVLLIYVFKSRFIPEFNDGNLIERLLNVFVNTLVVIPYTSWDVPHEPPARAESWWWDQESDGPRPIKRSASRQRAQSIKASKLLEKEKPNSIGLDLSMIAGPLIIGVGKLSKEIEKIWWKNPKRDLTLQETLKELPKKFDNINPDLVETTLQYLIDNGFINKSLFNPRRTKHEYFWLLCLQFLINLFALIVELSNGGFVMRSGMHYYSWDIRLGTFGFGLVFLILYYKRYHLSRRLMDVEICGYFWRACPVFCCLKEDAPLQAITGEDEMQRCLEDIKDLVVNVSPHKLSMGTQTHISVEESKEDLDKKYLET
;
A
#
# COMPACT_ATOMS: atom_id res chain seq x y z
N MET A 1 -2.12 6.77 -5.84
CA MET A 1 -3.09 5.66 -6.00
C MET A 1 -4.51 6.17 -6.19
N LYS A 2 -5.25 6.64 -5.17
CA LYS A 2 -6.63 7.14 -5.39
C LYS A 2 -6.70 8.30 -6.41
N ILE A 3 -5.83 9.29 -6.25
CA ILE A 3 -5.75 10.45 -7.16
C ILE A 3 -5.28 10.02 -8.56
N THR A 4 -4.28 9.15 -8.66
CA THR A 4 -3.77 8.65 -9.94
C THR A 4 -4.80 7.84 -10.72
N TRP A 5 -5.61 7.04 -10.02
CA TRP A 5 -6.74 6.32 -10.64
C TRP A 5 -7.83 7.28 -11.10
N ILE A 6 -8.15 8.32 -10.32
CA ILE A 6 -9.08 9.37 -10.74
C ILE A 6 -8.54 10.08 -11.97
N ILE A 7 -7.24 10.43 -12.01
CA ILE A 7 -6.62 11.09 -13.18
C ILE A 7 -6.66 10.19 -14.42
N LEU A 8 -6.38 8.89 -14.29
CA LEU A 8 -6.50 7.95 -15.41
C LEU A 8 -7.96 7.80 -15.89
N LEU A 9 -8.94 7.78 -14.98
CA LEU A 9 -10.37 7.83 -15.32
C LEU A 9 -10.77 9.16 -15.96
N TRP A 10 -10.13 10.26 -15.55
CA TRP A 10 -10.42 11.59 -16.06
C TRP A 10 -9.84 11.81 -17.46
N ILE A 11 -8.62 11.32 -17.71
CA ILE A 11 -8.02 11.24 -19.05
C ILE A 11 -8.89 10.35 -19.96
N PHE A 12 -9.46 9.27 -19.42
CA PHE A 12 -10.41 8.41 -20.14
C PHE A 12 -11.72 9.13 -20.50
N THR A 13 -12.26 9.97 -19.62
CA THR A 13 -13.45 10.78 -19.95
C THR A 13 -13.20 11.89 -20.97
N LEU A 14 -11.95 12.34 -21.12
CA LEU A 14 -11.57 13.39 -22.08
C LEU A 14 -11.25 12.85 -23.48
N ALA A 15 -11.02 11.54 -23.63
CA ALA A 15 -10.64 10.93 -24.90
C ALA A 15 -11.83 10.49 -25.79
N ASN A 16 -13.06 10.59 -25.29
CA ASN A 16 -14.26 10.40 -26.12
C ASN A 16 -14.63 11.75 -26.74
N GLY A 17 -14.31 11.92 -28.03
CA GLY A 17 -14.72 13.07 -28.85
C GLY A 17 -16.25 13.22 -28.94
N GLU A 18 -16.67 14.31 -29.59
CA GLU A 18 -18.01 14.95 -29.62
C GLU A 18 -19.22 14.05 -29.96
N SER A 19 -19.01 12.78 -30.29
CA SER A 19 -20.07 11.77 -30.43
C SER A 19 -20.51 11.24 -29.07
N CYS A 20 -21.82 11.16 -28.83
CA CYS A 20 -22.35 10.45 -27.67
C CYS A 20 -23.34 9.35 -28.08
N SER A 21 -23.38 8.25 -27.32
CA SER A 21 -24.33 7.16 -27.57
C SER A 21 -25.57 7.32 -26.71
N MET A 22 -26.74 7.34 -27.34
CA MET A 22 -28.03 7.25 -26.65
C MET A 22 -28.24 5.84 -26.08
N VAL A 23 -29.21 5.67 -25.18
CA VAL A 23 -29.51 4.39 -24.48
C VAL A 23 -29.79 3.23 -25.46
N ASP A 24 -30.20 3.54 -26.69
CA ASP A 24 -30.48 2.57 -27.76
C ASP A 24 -29.30 2.32 -28.72
N LEU A 25 -28.06 2.67 -28.34
CA LEU A 25 -26.84 2.52 -29.15
C LEU A 25 -26.81 3.33 -30.46
N THR A 26 -27.76 4.23 -30.67
CA THR A 26 -27.73 5.18 -31.80
C THR A 26 -26.78 6.34 -31.51
N GLU A 27 -26.01 6.76 -32.53
CA GLU A 27 -25.14 7.93 -32.45
C GLU A 27 -25.97 9.21 -32.30
N GLY A 28 -25.69 10.01 -31.26
CA GLY A 28 -26.30 11.32 -30.99
C GLY A 28 -25.26 12.45 -30.99
N TRP A 29 -25.75 13.69 -31.02
CA TRP A 29 -24.94 14.91 -30.99
C TRP A 29 -24.87 15.49 -29.58
N ARG A 30 -23.69 15.94 -29.16
CA ARG A 30 -23.47 16.48 -27.83
C ARG A 30 -23.45 18.01 -27.86
N CYS A 31 -24.38 18.63 -27.16
CA CYS A 31 -24.42 20.07 -26.97
C CYS A 31 -23.15 20.57 -26.25
N LYS A 32 -22.52 21.62 -26.77
CA LYS A 32 -21.18 22.09 -26.37
C LYS A 32 -21.07 22.60 -24.94
N HIS A 33 -22.08 23.29 -24.45
CA HIS A 33 -22.14 23.89 -23.13
C HIS A 33 -22.96 23.07 -22.14
N SER A 34 -24.07 22.46 -22.56
CA SER A 34 -24.88 21.63 -21.64
C SER A 34 -24.31 20.23 -21.45
N GLY A 35 -23.62 19.69 -22.47
CA GLY A 35 -23.12 18.32 -22.49
C GLY A 35 -24.21 17.24 -22.66
N GLU A 36 -25.47 17.66 -22.85
CA GLU A 36 -26.60 16.77 -23.13
C GLU A 36 -26.54 16.22 -24.55
N CYS A 37 -27.10 15.03 -24.73
CA CYS A 37 -27.13 14.33 -26.00
C CYS A 37 -28.50 14.47 -26.64
N ILE A 38 -28.52 15.00 -27.86
CA ILE A 38 -29.70 15.07 -28.70
C ILE A 38 -29.60 14.03 -29.82
N TRP A 39 -30.76 13.68 -30.39
CA TRP A 39 -30.80 12.79 -31.54
C TRP A 39 -30.07 13.43 -32.73
N LYS A 40 -29.37 12.64 -33.53
CA LYS A 40 -28.68 13.15 -34.73
C LYS A 40 -29.64 13.82 -35.71
N ASP A 41 -30.87 13.31 -35.81
CA ASP A 41 -31.93 13.91 -36.61
C ASP A 41 -32.46 15.25 -36.05
N TRP A 42 -32.00 15.72 -34.89
CA TRP A 42 -32.31 17.06 -34.37
C TRP A 42 -31.22 18.07 -34.67
N VAL A 43 -30.11 17.63 -35.27
CA VAL A 43 -29.02 18.54 -35.62
C VAL A 43 -29.40 19.29 -36.88
N CYS A 44 -29.35 20.62 -36.83
CA CYS A 44 -29.64 21.47 -37.97
C CYS A 44 -31.05 21.17 -38.50
N ASP A 45 -32.05 21.12 -37.62
CA ASP A 45 -33.44 20.91 -38.00
C ASP A 45 -34.28 22.21 -37.97
N GLY A 46 -33.63 23.32 -37.60
CA GLY A 46 -34.22 24.64 -37.47
C GLY A 46 -34.78 24.96 -36.08
N ASN A 47 -34.75 24.02 -35.13
CA ASN A 47 -35.15 24.26 -33.75
C ASN A 47 -33.94 24.12 -32.82
N GLU A 48 -33.87 24.92 -31.77
CA GLU A 48 -32.80 24.84 -30.78
C GLU A 48 -33.20 23.80 -29.72
N GLN A 49 -32.65 22.58 -29.79
CA GLN A 49 -32.84 21.54 -28.76
C GLN A 49 -31.71 21.55 -27.74
N CYS A 50 -30.55 22.12 -28.09
CA CYS A 50 -29.54 22.42 -27.11
C CYS A 50 -30.03 23.53 -26.14
N PRO A 51 -29.88 23.36 -24.81
CA PRO A 51 -30.40 24.32 -23.83
C PRO A 51 -29.69 25.67 -23.94
N ASP A 52 -30.47 26.77 -24.01
CA ASP A 52 -29.97 28.14 -24.03
C ASP A 52 -28.88 28.38 -22.94
N PRO A 53 -27.75 29.04 -23.29
CA PRO A 53 -27.48 29.76 -24.54
C PRO A 53 -26.86 28.90 -25.65
N ASP A 54 -26.86 27.58 -25.50
CA ASP A 54 -26.17 26.65 -26.39
C ASP A 54 -27.01 26.38 -27.65
N LYS A 55 -26.59 26.93 -28.78
CA LYS A 55 -27.23 26.71 -30.10
C LYS A 55 -26.31 25.87 -31.00
N SER A 56 -25.50 24.99 -30.38
CA SER A 56 -24.46 24.26 -31.08
C SER A 56 -25.01 23.23 -32.06
N ASP A 57 -26.21 22.71 -31.87
CA ASP A 57 -26.96 21.92 -32.85
C ASP A 57 -27.26 22.69 -34.14
N GLU A 58 -27.71 23.94 -34.01
CA GLU A 58 -28.15 24.77 -35.13
C GLU A 58 -27.04 25.64 -35.76
N ILE A 59 -25.88 25.73 -35.10
CA ILE A 59 -24.74 26.51 -35.62
C ILE A 59 -23.59 25.58 -36.02
N GLU A 60 -23.07 24.82 -35.06
CA GLU A 60 -21.90 23.97 -35.28
C GLU A 60 -22.30 22.64 -35.91
N GLY A 61 -23.42 22.07 -35.47
CA GLY A 61 -24.01 20.85 -36.00
C GLY A 61 -24.47 20.99 -37.45
N CYS A 62 -24.96 22.17 -37.85
CA CYS A 62 -25.22 22.49 -39.26
C CYS A 62 -23.96 22.41 -40.15
N ASN A 63 -22.76 22.47 -39.58
CA ASN A 63 -21.50 22.42 -40.31
C ASN A 63 -20.70 21.15 -40.01
N LEU A 64 -21.39 20.02 -39.76
CA LEU A 64 -20.78 18.70 -39.56
C LEU A 64 -19.88 18.26 -40.72
N PHE A 65 -20.21 18.66 -41.96
CA PHE A 65 -19.47 18.31 -43.17
C PHE A 65 -19.11 19.59 -43.96
N PRO A 66 -18.13 20.40 -43.49
CA PRO A 66 -17.81 21.68 -44.10
C PRO A 66 -17.24 21.55 -45.52
N ASP A 67 -16.69 20.38 -45.83
CA ASP A 67 -16.14 20.02 -47.14
C ASP A 67 -17.18 20.00 -48.26
N THR A 68 -18.47 19.80 -47.93
CA THR A 68 -19.53 19.73 -48.95
C THR A 68 -20.09 21.10 -49.33
N GLY A 69 -19.78 22.14 -48.55
CA GLY A 69 -20.36 23.48 -48.73
C GLY A 69 -21.87 23.54 -48.53
N CYS A 70 -22.47 22.52 -47.92
CA CYS A 70 -23.90 22.39 -47.62
C CYS A 70 -24.13 22.32 -46.11
N GLN A 71 -25.27 22.87 -45.65
CA GLN A 71 -25.71 22.64 -44.28
C GLN A 71 -26.08 21.16 -44.09
N SER A 72 -25.66 20.60 -42.97
CA SER A 72 -25.81 19.19 -42.61
C SER A 72 -27.18 18.91 -41.98
N TRP A 73 -28.24 19.15 -42.75
CA TRP A 73 -29.63 18.98 -42.29
C TRP A 73 -29.84 17.60 -41.67
N PHE A 74 -30.43 17.57 -40.46
CA PHE A 74 -30.67 16.36 -39.66
C PHE A 74 -29.39 15.57 -39.34
N GLY A 75 -28.25 16.26 -39.24
CA GLY A 75 -26.94 15.67 -39.01
C GLY A 75 -26.45 14.75 -40.13
N ARG A 76 -27.03 14.87 -41.34
CA ARG A 76 -26.71 14.04 -42.51
C ARG A 76 -25.80 14.78 -43.48
N ARG A 77 -24.95 14.03 -44.16
CA ARG A 77 -24.04 14.58 -45.18
C ARG A 77 -24.84 14.93 -46.43
N GLN A 78 -24.95 16.22 -46.72
CA GLN A 78 -25.56 16.77 -47.93
C GLN A 78 -24.45 17.16 -48.91
N GLN A 79 -24.66 17.00 -50.22
CA GLN A 79 -23.65 17.33 -51.24
C GLN A 79 -24.25 18.16 -52.38
N LYS A 80 -23.48 19.11 -52.92
CA LYS A 80 -23.82 19.89 -54.13
C LYS A 80 -23.46 19.08 -55.38
N MET A 81 -24.39 18.26 -55.88
CA MET A 81 -24.05 17.35 -57.00
C MET A 81 -25.14 17.21 -58.08
N CYS A 82 -26.08 18.14 -58.16
CA CYS A 82 -27.02 18.18 -59.28
C CYS A 82 -26.43 18.95 -60.47
N LEU A 83 -26.22 18.27 -61.61
CA LEU A 83 -25.67 18.87 -62.85
C LEU A 83 -26.45 20.09 -63.36
N ASN A 84 -27.75 20.17 -63.05
CA ASN A 84 -28.65 21.21 -63.55
C ASN A 84 -28.80 22.39 -62.58
N ASP A 85 -28.31 22.28 -61.34
CA ASP A 85 -28.40 23.33 -60.33
C ASP A 85 -27.27 23.19 -59.30
N PRO A 86 -26.12 23.87 -59.51
CA PRO A 86 -24.91 23.68 -58.72
C PRO A 86 -25.04 24.17 -57.27
N ASP A 87 -26.07 24.95 -56.92
CA ASP A 87 -26.29 25.42 -55.56
C ASP A 87 -27.23 24.52 -54.74
N ARG A 88 -27.84 23.50 -55.37
CA ARG A 88 -28.77 22.59 -54.70
C ARG A 88 -28.03 21.50 -53.92
N CYS A 89 -28.23 21.49 -52.60
CA CYS A 89 -27.80 20.44 -51.69
C CYS A 89 -28.81 19.29 -51.70
N VAL A 90 -28.34 18.07 -51.93
CA VAL A 90 -29.16 16.84 -51.85
C VAL A 90 -28.47 15.79 -50.97
N GLU A 91 -29.27 14.95 -50.30
CA GLU A 91 -28.76 13.83 -49.48
C GLU A 91 -28.30 12.67 -50.37
N ARG A 92 -29.03 12.42 -51.47
CA ARG A 92 -28.68 11.39 -52.46
C ARG A 92 -28.72 11.96 -53.87
N VAL A 93 -27.71 11.59 -54.67
CA VAL A 93 -27.57 12.02 -56.07
C VAL A 93 -28.78 11.64 -56.94
N GLU A 94 -29.52 10.59 -56.53
CA GLU A 94 -30.72 10.10 -57.20
C GLU A 94 -31.91 11.08 -57.17
N GLU A 95 -31.93 12.03 -56.23
CA GLU A 95 -33.00 13.03 -56.07
C GLU A 95 -32.93 14.17 -57.11
N CYS A 96 -31.87 14.21 -57.93
CA CYS A 96 -31.68 15.23 -58.96
C CYS A 96 -32.58 15.07 -60.21
N GLY A 97 -33.52 14.12 -60.24
CA GLY A 97 -34.56 13.98 -61.27
C GLY A 97 -34.07 13.41 -62.61
N GLY A 98 -34.49 12.19 -62.93
CA GLY A 98 -34.21 11.52 -64.20
C GLY A 98 -34.94 12.16 -65.38
N LEU A 99 -34.20 12.56 -66.42
CA LEU A 99 -34.73 12.84 -67.75
C LEU A 99 -35.10 11.52 -68.43
N HIS A 100 -36.41 11.28 -68.54
CA HIS A 100 -37.01 10.32 -69.48
C HIS A 100 -36.57 10.68 -70.91
N ILE A 101 -35.81 9.78 -71.56
CA ILE A 101 -35.64 9.80 -73.02
C ILE A 101 -36.54 8.70 -73.58
N ASP A 102 -37.76 9.08 -73.97
CA ASP A 102 -38.64 8.25 -74.80
C ASP A 102 -38.77 8.87 -76.20
N ASN A 103 -38.69 7.98 -77.21
CA ASN A 103 -39.04 8.13 -78.64
C ASN A 103 -37.95 8.54 -79.66
N VAL A 104 -37.27 7.53 -80.23
CA VAL A 104 -36.99 7.44 -81.68
C VAL A 104 -37.23 5.98 -82.15
N PRO A 105 -37.95 5.72 -83.27
CA PRO A 105 -38.48 4.39 -83.60
C PRO A 105 -37.65 3.57 -84.61
N ASN A 106 -37.81 2.24 -84.51
CA ASN A 106 -37.72 1.16 -85.52
C ASN A 106 -36.40 0.86 -86.28
N LYS A 107 -35.92 -0.39 -86.07
CA LYS A 107 -35.42 -1.47 -87.00
C LYS A 107 -34.75 -1.09 -88.36
N PRO A 108 -33.83 -1.90 -88.96
CA PRO A 108 -33.59 -3.33 -88.71
C PRO A 108 -32.11 -3.85 -88.77
N SER A 109 -31.99 -5.11 -88.36
CA SER A 109 -30.91 -6.10 -88.56
C SER A 109 -30.08 -6.02 -89.85
N ARG A 110 -28.74 -6.16 -89.71
CA ARG A 110 -27.90 -7.15 -90.43
C ARG A 110 -26.46 -7.19 -89.90
N PRO A 111 -25.75 -8.33 -90.05
CA PRO A 111 -24.50 -8.64 -89.34
C PRO A 111 -23.29 -8.10 -90.09
N ILE A 112 -22.30 -7.60 -89.36
CA ILE A 112 -20.97 -7.39 -89.90
C ILE A 112 -19.98 -8.06 -88.94
N ASN A 113 -19.45 -9.19 -89.40
CA ASN A 113 -18.18 -9.72 -88.95
C ASN A 113 -17.11 -8.64 -89.17
N SER A 114 -16.59 -8.12 -88.07
CA SER A 114 -15.25 -7.55 -88.00
C SER A 114 -14.69 -8.02 -86.67
N GLU A 115 -14.14 -9.23 -86.68
CA GLU A 115 -13.06 -9.59 -85.77
C GLU A 115 -11.97 -8.51 -85.81
N VAL A 116 -11.20 -8.44 -84.73
CA VAL A 116 -10.02 -7.58 -84.55
C VAL A 116 -10.34 -6.15 -84.05
N PHE A 117 -10.81 -6.03 -82.81
CA PHE A 117 -10.28 -5.16 -81.73
C PHE A 117 -11.09 -5.39 -80.44
N LEU A 118 -11.29 -6.66 -80.07
CA LEU A 118 -11.71 -7.06 -78.72
C LEU A 118 -10.51 -6.85 -77.79
N ASN A 119 -10.49 -5.72 -77.08
CA ASN A 119 -9.81 -5.47 -75.80
C ASN A 119 -9.64 -3.95 -75.64
N SER A 120 -10.70 -3.15 -75.79
CA SER A 120 -10.63 -1.77 -75.35
C SER A 120 -10.67 -1.76 -73.81
N VAL A 121 -9.47 -1.76 -73.24
CA VAL A 121 -9.08 -1.70 -71.82
C VAL A 121 -9.48 -0.35 -71.23
N VAL A 122 -10.70 0.14 -71.43
CA VAL A 122 -11.09 1.51 -71.06
C VAL A 122 -12.34 1.48 -70.17
N TRP A 123 -12.26 2.16 -69.04
CA TRP A 123 -13.34 2.39 -68.09
C TRP A 123 -13.77 3.85 -68.16
N LYS A 124 -15.07 4.12 -68.04
CA LYS A 124 -15.61 5.47 -68.19
C LYS A 124 -15.88 6.07 -66.82
N CYS A 125 -15.14 7.12 -66.48
CA CYS A 125 -15.38 7.98 -65.34
C CYS A 125 -16.80 8.57 -65.39
N LYS A 126 -17.32 8.96 -64.24
CA LYS A 126 -18.64 9.58 -64.12
C LYS A 126 -18.67 11.00 -64.72
N ASP A 127 -17.55 11.71 -64.71
CA ASP A 127 -17.33 12.95 -65.45
C ASP A 127 -17.31 12.78 -67.00
N GLY A 128 -17.37 11.53 -67.48
CA GLY A 128 -17.40 11.17 -68.89
C GLY A 128 -16.04 10.88 -69.52
N LEU A 129 -14.93 11.13 -68.80
CA LEU A 129 -13.58 10.80 -69.24
C LEU A 129 -13.41 9.28 -69.32
N THR A 130 -12.58 8.80 -70.24
CA THR A 130 -12.30 7.36 -70.39
C THR A 130 -10.84 7.11 -70.02
N ILE A 131 -10.62 6.34 -68.97
CA ILE A 131 -9.30 5.95 -68.46
C ILE A 131 -9.04 4.48 -68.75
N LEU A 132 -7.80 4.03 -68.66
CA LEU A 132 -7.50 2.61 -68.79
C LEU A 132 -8.11 1.83 -67.63
N ARG A 133 -8.52 0.59 -67.87
CA ARG A 133 -9.06 -0.27 -66.81
C ARG A 133 -8.03 -0.54 -65.71
N SER A 134 -6.75 -0.53 -66.06
CA SER A 134 -5.64 -0.60 -65.11
C SER A 134 -5.50 0.66 -64.24
N GLU A 135 -6.07 1.79 -64.65
CA GLU A 135 -6.10 3.04 -63.89
C GLU A 135 -7.31 3.10 -62.94
N VAL A 136 -8.12 2.04 -62.86
CA VAL A 136 -9.29 1.99 -61.97
C VAL A 136 -8.88 1.40 -60.62
N CYS A 137 -9.10 2.14 -59.53
CA CYS A 137 -8.79 1.68 -58.17
C CYS A 137 -7.30 1.35 -58.01
N ASP A 138 -6.43 2.20 -58.55
CA ASP A 138 -4.97 2.07 -58.47
C ASP A 138 -4.36 2.99 -57.40
N GLY A 139 -5.20 3.76 -56.71
CA GLY A 139 -4.80 4.70 -55.66
C GLY A 139 -4.49 6.11 -56.17
N THR A 140 -4.55 6.35 -57.48
CA THR A 140 -4.33 7.67 -58.09
C THR A 140 -5.63 8.15 -58.72
N ASN A 141 -6.02 9.40 -58.45
CA ASN A 141 -7.21 9.98 -59.10
C ASN A 141 -6.88 10.34 -60.56
N HIS A 142 -7.26 9.48 -61.49
CA HIS A 142 -7.22 9.72 -62.93
C HIS A 142 -8.51 10.37 -63.44
N CYS A 143 -9.63 10.12 -62.77
CA CYS A 143 -10.86 10.87 -63.00
C CYS A 143 -10.86 12.18 -62.21
N LYS A 144 -11.43 13.25 -62.79
CA LYS A 144 -11.47 14.56 -62.13
C LYS A 144 -12.34 14.56 -60.88
N ASP A 145 -13.33 13.67 -60.86
CA ASP A 145 -14.27 13.45 -59.75
C ASP A 145 -13.88 12.29 -58.82
N ALA A 146 -12.70 11.68 -59.02
CA ALA A 146 -12.24 10.49 -58.30
C ALA A 146 -13.23 9.29 -58.37
N SER A 147 -14.03 9.22 -59.44
CA SER A 147 -14.98 8.10 -59.64
C SER A 147 -14.28 6.76 -59.86
N ASP A 148 -13.05 6.77 -60.37
CA ASP A 148 -12.16 5.61 -60.50
C ASP A 148 -11.79 4.99 -59.15
N GLU A 149 -11.50 5.81 -58.14
CA GLU A 149 -11.12 5.36 -56.79
C GLU A 149 -12.31 5.08 -55.86
N SER A 150 -13.53 5.42 -56.28
CA SER A 150 -14.76 5.20 -55.51
C SER A 150 -15.67 4.17 -56.19
N GLU A 151 -16.38 4.57 -57.24
CA GLU A 151 -17.30 3.70 -58.01
C GLU A 151 -16.51 2.61 -58.77
N GLY A 152 -15.33 2.94 -59.29
CA GLY A 152 -14.43 2.02 -59.96
C GLY A 152 -13.93 0.89 -59.05
N CYS A 153 -13.55 1.20 -57.81
CA CYS A 153 -13.23 0.19 -56.80
C CYS A 153 -14.41 -0.76 -56.52
N ALA A 154 -15.66 -0.34 -56.75
CA ALA A 154 -16.88 -1.11 -56.55
C ALA A 154 -17.44 -1.74 -57.85
N LEU A 155 -16.63 -1.90 -58.91
CA LEU A 155 -17.02 -2.51 -60.20
C LEU A 155 -17.71 -3.88 -60.07
N PHE A 156 -17.34 -4.67 -59.06
CA PHE A 156 -17.92 -5.99 -58.78
C PHE A 156 -18.48 -6.06 -57.35
N PRO A 157 -19.58 -5.35 -57.04
CA PRO A 157 -20.06 -5.21 -55.66
C PRO A 157 -20.50 -6.55 -55.04
N GLN A 158 -20.84 -7.52 -55.89
CA GLN A 158 -21.27 -8.88 -55.50
C GLN A 158 -20.16 -9.69 -54.81
N THR A 159 -18.89 -9.29 -54.93
CA THR A 159 -17.75 -10.07 -54.41
C THR A 159 -17.26 -9.61 -53.04
N ASN A 160 -17.77 -8.49 -52.51
CA ASN A 160 -17.28 -7.84 -51.28
C ASN A 160 -15.77 -7.54 -51.27
N CYS A 161 -15.13 -7.48 -52.44
CA CYS A 161 -13.71 -7.16 -52.61
C CYS A 161 -13.56 -5.95 -53.51
N LYS A 162 -12.53 -5.11 -53.24
CA LYS A 162 -12.21 -3.99 -54.12
C LYS A 162 -11.75 -4.50 -55.49
N SER A 163 -12.18 -3.82 -56.54
CA SER A 163 -11.87 -4.16 -57.92
C SER A 163 -10.55 -3.52 -58.35
N LEU A 164 -9.45 -3.88 -57.67
CA LEU A 164 -8.12 -3.29 -57.88
C LEU A 164 -7.68 -3.43 -59.34
N TYR A 165 -7.20 -2.34 -59.93
CA TYR A 165 -6.82 -2.24 -61.35
C TYR A 165 -7.96 -2.68 -62.30
N GLY A 166 -9.20 -2.41 -61.90
CA GLY A 166 -10.43 -2.79 -62.59
C GLY A 166 -10.66 -4.30 -62.75
N GLN A 167 -9.89 -5.16 -62.06
CA GLN A 167 -10.00 -6.62 -62.12
C GLN A 167 -11.03 -7.14 -61.12
N LYS A 168 -11.63 -8.30 -61.42
CA LYS A 168 -12.57 -8.97 -60.51
C LYS A 168 -11.80 -9.72 -59.43
N TYR A 169 -11.86 -9.25 -58.20
CA TYR A 169 -11.37 -9.97 -57.02
C TYR A 169 -12.52 -10.72 -56.35
N ILE A 170 -12.24 -11.92 -55.84
CA ILE A 170 -13.18 -12.73 -55.05
C ILE A 170 -12.55 -13.12 -53.72
N GLN A 171 -13.40 -13.32 -52.71
CA GLN A 171 -12.97 -13.77 -51.39
C GLN A 171 -12.47 -15.23 -51.45
N CYS A 172 -11.27 -15.47 -50.94
CA CYS A 172 -10.62 -16.77 -50.84
C CYS A 172 -10.24 -17.04 -49.38
N LEU A 173 -10.69 -18.16 -48.83
CA LEU A 173 -10.34 -18.55 -47.46
C LEU A 173 -8.93 -19.18 -47.46
N ASP A 174 -7.96 -18.45 -46.91
CA ASP A 174 -6.59 -18.95 -46.79
C ASP A 174 -6.57 -20.14 -45.83
N LYS A 175 -6.21 -21.32 -46.36
CA LYS A 175 -6.19 -22.58 -45.59
C LYS A 175 -5.22 -22.54 -44.41
N ASN A 176 -4.17 -21.71 -44.48
CA ASN A 176 -3.16 -21.65 -43.44
C ASN A 176 -3.57 -20.74 -42.27
N THR A 177 -4.26 -19.65 -42.57
CA THR A 177 -4.58 -18.61 -41.57
C THR A 177 -6.06 -18.55 -41.19
N SER A 178 -6.95 -19.23 -41.92
CA SER A 178 -8.41 -19.11 -41.83
C SER A 178 -8.94 -17.68 -42.04
N VAL A 179 -8.13 -16.80 -42.62
CA VAL A 179 -8.50 -15.42 -42.97
C VAL A 179 -9.01 -15.37 -44.40
N THR A 180 -10.01 -14.55 -44.65
CA THR A 180 -10.53 -14.31 -45.99
C THR A 180 -9.67 -13.26 -46.69
N VAL A 181 -9.09 -13.64 -47.83
CA VAL A 181 -8.20 -12.81 -48.65
C VAL A 181 -8.89 -12.52 -49.98
N CYS A 182 -8.95 -11.27 -50.40
CA CYS A 182 -9.39 -10.90 -51.73
C CYS A 182 -8.32 -11.29 -52.74
N THR A 183 -8.63 -12.17 -53.69
CA THR A 183 -7.67 -12.63 -54.71
C THR A 183 -8.33 -12.79 -56.07
N LEU A 184 -7.53 -12.98 -57.11
CA LEU A 184 -8.07 -13.23 -58.45
C LEU A 184 -8.73 -14.62 -58.50
N PRO A 185 -9.84 -14.79 -59.24
CA PRO A 185 -10.56 -16.06 -59.33
C PRO A 185 -9.66 -17.26 -59.66
N LYS A 186 -8.70 -17.07 -60.56
CA LYS A 186 -7.72 -18.11 -60.93
C LYS A 186 -6.93 -18.67 -59.74
N TYR A 187 -6.57 -17.82 -58.77
CA TYR A 187 -5.81 -18.22 -57.58
C TYR A 187 -6.73 -18.79 -56.50
N ALA A 188 -7.94 -18.23 -56.38
CA ALA A 188 -8.95 -18.73 -55.45
C ALA A 188 -9.38 -20.17 -55.78
N GLU A 189 -9.62 -20.47 -57.06
CA GLU A 189 -9.97 -21.82 -57.54
C GLU A 189 -8.87 -22.85 -57.24
N GLN A 190 -7.60 -22.41 -57.26
CA GLN A 190 -6.45 -23.25 -56.94
C GLN A 190 -6.17 -23.35 -55.42
N GLY A 191 -6.90 -22.60 -54.59
CA GLY A 191 -6.65 -22.50 -53.15
C GLY A 191 -5.35 -21.80 -52.78
N ARG A 192 -4.78 -21.00 -53.70
CA ARG A 192 -3.53 -20.24 -53.54
C ARG A 192 -3.83 -18.77 -53.25
N CYS A 193 -4.56 -18.52 -52.16
CA CYS A 193 -5.17 -17.20 -51.93
C CYS A 193 -4.18 -16.03 -51.91
N ARG A 194 -2.96 -16.24 -51.38
CA ARG A 194 -1.93 -15.19 -51.24
C ARG A 194 -0.95 -15.04 -52.40
N GLU A 195 -1.10 -15.82 -53.47
CA GLU A 195 -0.22 -15.70 -54.65
C GLU A 195 -0.52 -14.42 -55.44
N CYS A 196 0.55 -13.72 -55.82
CA CYS A 196 0.52 -12.53 -56.66
C CYS A 196 0.89 -12.86 -58.12
N PRO A 197 0.65 -11.94 -59.08
CA PRO A 197 1.08 -12.13 -60.47
C PRO A 197 2.59 -12.28 -60.61
N ASN A 198 3.37 -11.57 -59.79
CA ASN A 198 4.81 -11.74 -59.69
C ASN A 198 5.13 -12.78 -58.60
N GLU A 199 6.13 -13.64 -58.86
CA GLU A 199 6.52 -14.71 -57.93
C GLU A 199 7.17 -14.20 -56.63
N ASN A 200 7.68 -12.96 -56.63
CA ASN A 200 8.34 -12.33 -55.48
C ASN A 200 7.42 -11.40 -54.68
N ASP A 201 6.13 -11.37 -54.99
CA ASP A 201 5.15 -10.53 -54.32
C ASP A 201 4.23 -11.38 -53.44
N TRP A 202 3.73 -10.77 -52.37
CA TRP A 202 2.83 -11.34 -51.38
C TRP A 202 1.53 -10.53 -51.31
N ARG A 203 0.39 -11.24 -51.22
CA ARG A 203 -0.93 -10.58 -51.26
C ARG A 203 -1.50 -10.28 -49.87
N CYS A 204 -1.83 -9.00 -49.67
CA CYS A 204 -2.60 -8.47 -48.56
C CYS A 204 -4.04 -9.02 -48.52
N ASN A 205 -4.75 -8.95 -47.39
CA ASN A 205 -6.13 -9.46 -47.31
C ASN A 205 -7.11 -8.62 -48.16
N ASP A 206 -6.84 -7.34 -48.36
CA ASP A 206 -7.59 -6.45 -49.28
C ASP A 206 -7.33 -6.74 -50.77
N GLY A 207 -6.32 -7.56 -51.07
CA GLY A 207 -5.95 -8.04 -52.39
C GLY A 207 -4.79 -7.31 -53.05
N GLU A 208 -4.26 -6.26 -52.42
CA GLU A 208 -3.05 -5.56 -52.87
C GLU A 208 -1.84 -6.49 -52.79
N CYS A 209 -0.90 -6.36 -53.73
CA CYS A 209 0.33 -7.15 -53.77
C CYS A 209 1.50 -6.25 -53.37
N ILE A 210 2.23 -6.65 -52.33
CA ILE A 210 3.47 -6.00 -51.89
C ILE A 210 4.64 -6.94 -52.15
N ALA A 211 5.88 -6.44 -52.13
CA ALA A 211 7.04 -7.32 -52.24
C ALA A 211 7.08 -8.30 -51.04
N ASP A 212 7.40 -9.58 -51.26
CA ASP A 212 7.49 -10.58 -50.19
C ASP A 212 8.55 -10.20 -49.12
N SER A 213 9.52 -9.37 -49.51
CA SER A 213 10.50 -8.80 -48.58
C SER A 213 9.93 -7.82 -47.56
N LEU A 214 8.72 -7.30 -47.79
CA LEU A 214 8.03 -6.34 -46.92
C LEU A 214 7.12 -7.03 -45.89
N VAL A 215 6.83 -8.31 -46.09
CA VAL A 215 6.02 -9.12 -45.18
C VAL A 215 6.75 -9.32 -43.86
N ARG A 216 6.07 -9.04 -42.74
CA ARG A 216 6.60 -9.17 -41.36
C ARG A 216 7.87 -8.36 -41.13
N THR A 217 7.89 -7.14 -41.65
CA THR A 217 9.01 -6.22 -41.39
C THR A 217 8.78 -5.38 -40.14
N GLY A 218 7.64 -5.55 -39.47
CA GLY A 218 7.19 -4.69 -38.38
C GLY A 218 6.88 -3.28 -38.86
N ILE A 219 6.48 -3.17 -40.13
CA ILE A 219 6.00 -1.95 -40.77
C ILE A 219 4.75 -2.35 -41.55
N LYS A 220 3.63 -1.69 -41.26
CA LYS A 220 2.40 -1.84 -42.02
C LYS A 220 2.55 -1.34 -43.47
N ASP A 221 2.92 -2.22 -44.39
CA ASP A 221 3.00 -1.98 -45.83
C ASP A 221 1.65 -2.28 -46.53
N CYS A 222 0.87 -3.24 -46.02
CA CYS A 222 -0.52 -3.42 -46.46
C CYS A 222 -1.46 -2.38 -45.84
N LYS A 223 -2.40 -1.82 -46.61
CA LYS A 223 -3.39 -0.84 -46.09
C LYS A 223 -4.24 -1.43 -44.96
N ASP A 224 -4.54 -2.72 -45.01
CA ASP A 224 -5.26 -3.46 -43.99
C ASP A 224 -4.36 -3.99 -42.84
N GLY A 225 -3.05 -3.96 -43.01
CA GLY A 225 -2.04 -4.46 -42.06
C GLY A 225 -1.99 -5.97 -41.95
N SER A 226 -2.42 -6.65 -43.00
CA SER A 226 -2.44 -8.11 -43.06
C SER A 226 -1.07 -8.75 -43.20
N ASP A 227 -0.09 -8.00 -43.67
CA ASP A 227 1.33 -8.33 -43.75
C ASP A 227 2.00 -8.51 -42.40
N GLU A 228 1.43 -7.90 -41.35
CA GLU A 228 1.94 -7.97 -39.98
C GLU A 228 1.09 -8.89 -39.09
N TYR A 229 1.73 -9.59 -38.13
CA TYR A 229 1.02 -10.47 -37.21
C TYR A 229 0.41 -9.66 -36.05
N MET A 230 -0.86 -9.30 -36.16
CA MET A 230 -1.54 -8.61 -35.08
C MET A 230 -1.91 -9.57 -33.94
N ILE A 231 -1.29 -9.36 -32.79
CA ILE A 231 -1.74 -9.99 -31.54
C ILE A 231 -3.05 -9.29 -31.11
N ASP A 232 -4.16 -10.02 -30.99
CA ASP A 232 -5.42 -9.50 -30.44
C ASP A 232 -5.38 -9.33 -28.90
N LEU A 233 -4.31 -8.71 -28.40
CA LEU A 233 -4.16 -8.34 -27.00
C LEU A 233 -4.44 -6.85 -26.87
N ARG A 234 -5.64 -6.50 -26.39
CA ARG A 234 -6.01 -5.10 -26.11
C ARG A 234 -5.73 -4.76 -24.65
N TRP A 235 -5.28 -3.54 -24.36
CA TRP A 235 -4.96 -3.10 -22.99
C TRP A 235 -6.10 -3.26 -21.98
N TRP A 236 -7.36 -3.09 -22.38
CA TRP A 236 -8.50 -3.27 -21.47
C TRP A 236 -8.70 -4.74 -21.09
N LYS A 237 -8.33 -5.70 -21.97
CA LYS A 237 -8.32 -7.13 -21.63
C LYS A 237 -7.32 -7.39 -20.49
N LEU A 238 -6.16 -6.72 -20.51
CA LEU A 238 -5.19 -6.75 -19.41
C LEU A 238 -5.84 -6.29 -18.09
N VAL A 239 -6.54 -5.15 -18.12
CA VAL A 239 -7.23 -4.62 -16.94
C VAL A 239 -8.27 -5.62 -16.42
N LEU A 240 -9.12 -6.18 -17.29
CA LEU A 240 -10.11 -7.18 -16.89
C LEU A 240 -9.49 -8.45 -16.32
N ILE A 241 -8.42 -8.96 -16.93
CA ILE A 241 -7.68 -10.13 -16.42
C ILE A 241 -7.14 -9.83 -15.01
N THR A 242 -6.55 -8.66 -14.80
CA THR A 242 -5.95 -8.30 -13.50
C THR A 242 -7.01 -8.11 -12.40
N LEU A 243 -8.15 -7.51 -12.74
CA LEU A 243 -9.31 -7.40 -11.85
C LEU A 243 -9.89 -8.78 -11.53
N GLY A 244 -10.00 -9.65 -12.55
CA GLY A 244 -10.46 -11.03 -12.41
C GLY A 244 -9.57 -11.88 -11.50
N ILE A 245 -8.26 -11.86 -11.71
CA ILE A 245 -7.27 -12.55 -10.85
C ILE A 245 -7.37 -12.05 -9.41
N THR A 246 -7.48 -10.73 -9.22
CA THR A 246 -7.60 -10.14 -7.88
C THR A 246 -8.90 -10.58 -7.19
N ALA A 247 -10.02 -10.49 -7.90
CA ALA A 247 -11.34 -10.88 -7.39
C ALA A 247 -11.35 -12.38 -7.04
N PHE A 248 -10.79 -13.22 -7.92
CA PHE A 248 -10.68 -14.65 -7.69
C PHE A 248 -9.84 -14.97 -6.44
N GLY A 249 -8.67 -14.34 -6.28
CA GLY A 249 -7.82 -14.54 -5.11
C GLY A 249 -8.46 -14.09 -3.79
N LEU A 250 -9.17 -12.96 -3.78
CA LEU A 250 -9.91 -12.50 -2.60
C LEU A 250 -11.10 -13.42 -2.29
N SER A 251 -11.84 -13.85 -3.30
CA SER A 251 -12.97 -14.78 -3.15
C SER A 251 -12.51 -16.13 -2.61
N LEU A 252 -11.41 -16.68 -3.11
CA LEU A 252 -10.85 -17.93 -2.62
C LEU A 252 -10.43 -17.82 -1.14
N SER A 253 -9.85 -16.68 -0.73
CA SER A 253 -9.53 -16.42 0.68
C SER A 253 -10.78 -16.33 1.56
N ASN A 254 -11.83 -15.67 1.09
CA ASN A 254 -13.10 -15.57 1.81
C ASN A 254 -13.79 -16.93 1.91
N ILE A 255 -13.80 -17.73 0.84
CA ILE A 255 -14.35 -19.10 0.82
C ILE A 255 -13.57 -19.98 1.79
N TYR A 256 -12.23 -19.96 1.71
CA TYR A 256 -11.37 -20.71 2.64
C TYR A 256 -11.73 -20.41 4.10
N ARG A 257 -11.97 -19.13 4.43
CA ARG A 257 -12.34 -18.70 5.77
C ARG A 257 -13.74 -19.11 6.17
N PHE A 258 -14.69 -18.99 5.24
CA PHE A 258 -16.06 -19.42 5.45
C PHE A 258 -16.10 -20.94 5.77
N CYS A 259 -15.42 -21.74 4.95
CA CYS A 259 -15.28 -23.18 5.18
C CYS A 259 -14.56 -23.49 6.50
N ASN A 260 -13.51 -22.73 6.85
CA ASN A 260 -12.79 -22.90 8.10
C ASN A 260 -13.62 -22.47 9.32
N SER A 261 -14.54 -21.51 9.17
CA SER A 261 -15.43 -21.09 10.25
C SER A 261 -16.55 -22.09 10.53
N GLU A 262 -17.13 -22.70 9.49
CA GLU A 262 -18.24 -23.65 9.67
C GLU A 262 -17.76 -25.04 10.05
N LYS A 263 -16.82 -25.61 9.29
CA LYS A 263 -16.53 -27.05 9.40
C LYS A 263 -15.47 -27.38 10.46
N GLN A 264 -14.83 -26.36 11.04
CA GLN A 264 -13.68 -26.47 11.95
C GLN A 264 -12.58 -27.47 11.51
N LEU A 265 -12.56 -27.86 10.23
CA LEU A 265 -11.80 -28.98 9.66
C LEU A 265 -10.28 -28.90 9.89
N PHE A 266 -9.78 -27.69 10.13
CA PHE A 266 -8.34 -27.40 10.22
C PHE A 266 -7.86 -27.13 11.65
N PHE A 267 -8.75 -27.10 12.64
CA PHE A 267 -8.36 -27.02 14.04
C PHE A 267 -8.17 -28.45 14.59
N CYS A 268 -7.14 -28.68 15.41
CA CYS A 268 -7.12 -29.92 16.20
C CYS A 268 -8.28 -29.93 17.17
N GLU A 269 -8.72 -31.12 17.58
CA GLU A 269 -9.76 -31.31 18.59
C GLU A 269 -9.50 -30.48 19.86
N SER A 270 -8.24 -30.38 20.30
CA SER A 270 -7.85 -29.52 21.42
C SER A 270 -8.07 -28.02 21.16
N CYS A 271 -7.67 -27.52 19.98
CA CYS A 271 -7.92 -26.13 19.55
C CYS A 271 -9.45 -25.87 19.37
N GLN A 272 -10.25 -26.89 19.00
CA GLN A 272 -11.72 -26.81 18.90
C GLN A 272 -12.39 -26.79 20.28
N LEU A 273 -11.97 -27.67 21.20
CA LEU A 273 -12.50 -27.76 22.56
C LEU A 273 -12.37 -26.41 23.27
N ASN A 274 -11.22 -25.75 23.14
CA ASN A 274 -11.02 -24.42 23.72
C ASN A 274 -11.93 -23.35 23.12
N LYS A 275 -12.17 -23.36 21.82
CA LYS A 275 -13.13 -22.43 21.19
C LYS A 275 -14.55 -22.70 21.65
N SER A 276 -14.93 -23.96 21.81
CA SER A 276 -16.24 -24.36 22.33
C SER A 276 -16.42 -23.87 23.77
N ILE A 277 -15.41 -24.06 24.62
CA ILE A 277 -15.37 -23.54 25.99
C ILE A 277 -15.47 -22.01 25.99
N GLU A 278 -14.72 -21.32 25.11
CA GLU A 278 -14.76 -19.87 25.00
C GLU A 278 -16.13 -19.35 24.53
N TYR A 279 -16.78 -20.04 23.58
CA TYR A 279 -18.12 -19.72 23.12
C TYR A 279 -19.18 -19.93 24.22
N LYS A 280 -19.14 -21.08 24.92
CA LYS A 280 -20.01 -21.35 26.07
C LYS A 280 -19.85 -20.30 27.16
N ARG A 281 -18.62 -19.86 27.46
CA ARG A 281 -18.32 -18.75 28.40
C ARG A 281 -18.94 -17.43 27.96
N GLN A 282 -18.81 -17.06 26.69
CA GLN A 282 -19.39 -15.81 26.17
C GLN A 282 -20.92 -15.83 26.20
N HIS A 283 -21.52 -16.97 25.88
CA HIS A 283 -22.97 -17.09 25.86
C HIS A 283 -23.58 -17.02 27.26
N SER A 284 -22.97 -17.71 28.24
CA SER A 284 -23.41 -17.66 29.65
C SER A 284 -23.29 -16.25 30.26
N LEU A 285 -22.29 -15.47 29.86
CA LEU A 285 -22.13 -14.05 30.22
C LEU A 285 -23.23 -13.14 29.64
N SER A 286 -23.79 -13.49 28.48
CA SER A 286 -24.82 -12.67 27.82
C SER A 286 -26.25 -13.04 28.20
N SER A 287 -26.46 -14.27 28.68
CA SER A 287 -27.78 -14.87 28.87
C SER A 287 -28.29 -14.85 30.31
N THR A 288 -27.65 -14.12 31.23
CA THR A 288 -28.27 -13.80 32.52
C THR A 288 -29.17 -12.57 32.33
N PRO A 289 -30.51 -12.74 32.13
CA PRO A 289 -31.40 -11.61 32.10
C PRO A 289 -31.37 -10.96 33.47
N VAL A 290 -30.80 -9.76 33.54
CA VAL A 290 -31.06 -8.85 34.66
C VAL A 290 -32.57 -8.60 34.65
N LYS A 291 -33.31 -9.36 35.45
CA LYS A 291 -34.72 -9.09 35.74
C LYS A 291 -34.75 -7.68 36.31
N ARG A 292 -35.12 -6.71 35.48
CA ARG A 292 -35.44 -5.36 35.97
C ARG A 292 -36.61 -5.57 36.94
N PRO A 293 -36.49 -5.16 38.21
CA PRO A 293 -37.68 -5.04 39.04
C PRO A 293 -38.57 -4.04 38.30
N PHE A 294 -39.76 -4.48 37.88
CA PHE A 294 -40.83 -3.55 37.59
C PHE A 294 -41.06 -2.79 38.90
N GLU A 295 -40.78 -1.49 38.89
CA GLU A 295 -41.24 -0.58 39.93
C GLU A 295 -42.76 -0.63 39.90
N ASN A 296 -43.35 -1.33 40.87
CA ASN A 296 -44.75 -1.15 41.22
C ASN A 296 -44.86 0.24 41.85
N GLY A 297 -45.09 1.25 41.02
CA GLY A 297 -45.63 2.52 41.49
C GLY A 297 -47.08 2.33 41.86
N GLU A 298 -47.38 2.27 43.15
CA GLU A 298 -48.70 2.58 43.69
C GLU A 298 -49.02 4.03 43.32
N ALA A 299 -50.00 4.21 42.43
CA ALA A 299 -50.68 5.48 42.21
C ALA A 299 -52.18 5.21 42.27
N ASP A 300 -52.81 5.75 43.30
CA ASP A 300 -54.26 5.91 43.43
C ASP A 300 -54.84 6.63 42.21
N LYS A 301 -55.95 6.10 41.67
CA LYS A 301 -57.27 6.78 41.56
C LYS A 301 -58.20 6.20 40.47
N GLU A 302 -59.44 5.99 40.92
CA GLU A 302 -60.73 6.32 40.27
C GLU A 302 -61.12 5.71 38.90
N SER A 303 -62.09 4.80 39.00
CA SER A 303 -63.37 4.76 38.25
C SER A 303 -63.40 5.19 36.78
N GLY A 304 -63.76 4.25 35.92
CA GLY A 304 -64.29 4.53 34.59
C GLY A 304 -64.42 3.25 33.77
N GLY A 305 -65.51 2.52 33.95
CA GLY A 305 -65.84 1.39 33.09
C GLY A 305 -66.27 1.88 31.71
N ILE A 306 -65.72 1.27 30.66
CA ILE A 306 -66.34 1.08 29.35
C ILE A 306 -65.87 -0.30 28.88
N GLU A 307 -66.83 -1.22 28.74
CA GLU A 307 -66.69 -2.44 27.95
C GLU A 307 -66.50 -2.06 26.48
N MET A 308 -65.53 -2.70 25.80
CA MET A 308 -65.78 -3.09 24.41
C MET A 308 -64.94 -4.28 24.01
N ASN A 309 -65.68 -5.29 23.55
CA ASN A 309 -65.27 -6.57 23.01
C ASN A 309 -64.47 -6.47 21.70
N SER A 310 -63.97 -7.66 21.33
CA SER A 310 -63.58 -8.15 20.00
C SER A 310 -62.20 -7.76 19.49
N LEU A 311 -61.25 -8.71 19.60
CA LEU A 311 -60.92 -9.60 18.47
C LEU A 311 -59.87 -10.62 18.93
N GLU A 312 -60.36 -11.82 19.27
CA GLU A 312 -59.61 -13.06 19.13
C GLU A 312 -59.37 -13.31 17.64
N GLU A 313 -58.11 -13.50 17.25
CA GLU A 313 -57.65 -14.59 16.38
C GLU A 313 -56.14 -14.49 16.19
N GLU A 314 -55.49 -15.64 15.96
CA GLU A 314 -54.04 -15.86 15.82
C GLU A 314 -53.21 -16.00 17.12
N HIS A 315 -53.64 -16.93 17.98
CA HIS A 315 -52.72 -17.73 18.81
C HIS A 315 -52.91 -19.21 18.47
N ASN A 316 -52.30 -19.67 17.37
CA ASN A 316 -52.03 -21.08 17.10
C ASN A 316 -51.10 -21.23 15.89
N ASN A 317 -49.80 -20.99 16.09
CA ASN A 317 -48.70 -21.61 15.31
C ASN A 317 -47.32 -21.12 15.78
N PHE A 318 -46.88 -21.50 16.98
CA PHE A 318 -45.43 -21.57 17.28
C PHE A 318 -45.14 -22.41 18.54
N GLN A 319 -45.68 -23.62 18.60
CA GLN A 319 -45.47 -24.54 19.73
C GLN A 319 -45.07 -25.96 19.30
N THR A 320 -44.27 -26.07 18.23
CA THR A 320 -43.76 -27.35 17.69
C THR A 320 -42.28 -27.29 17.35
N PHE A 321 -41.45 -26.74 18.24
CA PHE A 321 -39.99 -26.93 18.17
C PHE A 321 -39.31 -26.87 19.55
N LYS A 322 -39.97 -27.43 20.57
CA LYS A 322 -39.45 -27.43 21.94
C LYS A 322 -39.65 -28.73 22.74
N ASN A 323 -39.88 -29.85 22.04
CA ASN A 323 -39.97 -31.18 22.66
C ASN A 323 -39.01 -32.11 21.93
N GLU A 324 -37.75 -32.06 22.32
CA GLU A 324 -36.73 -33.13 22.15
C GLU A 324 -35.43 -32.57 22.74
N VAL A 325 -35.35 -32.51 24.08
CA VAL A 325 -34.16 -32.74 24.92
C VAL A 325 -34.66 -32.59 26.38
N GLU A 326 -35.38 -33.59 26.88
CA GLU A 326 -35.48 -33.89 28.31
C GLU A 326 -35.40 -35.41 28.42
N ASP A 327 -34.20 -35.89 28.74
CA ASP A 327 -33.96 -37.12 29.52
C ASP A 327 -32.44 -37.28 29.70
N GLU A 328 -31.91 -36.59 30.72
CA GLU A 328 -30.94 -37.17 31.65
C GLU A 328 -30.83 -36.24 32.86
N ASN A 329 -31.41 -36.72 33.95
CA ASN A 329 -31.63 -36.04 35.20
C ASN A 329 -30.53 -36.48 36.17
N ASP A 330 -29.34 -35.90 36.03
CA ASP A 330 -28.30 -35.98 37.05
C ASP A 330 -28.14 -34.62 37.70
N GLY A 331 -28.51 -34.57 38.98
CA GLY A 331 -28.37 -33.38 39.83
C GLY A 331 -26.90 -33.05 40.07
N GLU A 332 -26.30 -32.29 39.15
CA GLU A 332 -25.06 -31.59 39.40
C GLU A 332 -25.39 -30.13 39.74
N SER A 333 -25.25 -29.78 41.02
CA SER A 333 -25.24 -28.40 41.47
C SER A 333 -24.20 -27.64 40.66
N VAL A 334 -24.65 -26.73 39.80
CA VAL A 334 -23.77 -25.82 39.06
C VAL A 334 -23.06 -24.95 40.08
N ASP A 335 -21.82 -25.35 40.43
CA ASP A 335 -20.90 -24.55 41.21
C ASP A 335 -20.69 -23.23 40.47
N SER A 336 -21.24 -22.15 41.04
CA SER A 336 -21.10 -20.78 40.53
C SER A 336 -19.70 -20.20 40.76
N ASP A 337 -18.74 -21.02 41.21
CA ASP A 337 -17.46 -20.56 41.77
C ASP A 337 -16.25 -20.85 40.88
N TYR A 338 -16.45 -21.31 39.63
CA TYR A 338 -15.33 -21.51 38.71
C TYR A 338 -14.89 -20.20 38.03
N VAL A 339 -14.30 -19.30 38.82
CA VAL A 339 -13.40 -18.25 38.34
C VAL A 339 -12.10 -18.95 37.91
N PRO A 340 -11.60 -18.80 36.67
CA PRO A 340 -10.35 -19.41 36.27
C PRO A 340 -9.20 -18.89 37.15
N SER A 341 -8.58 -19.78 37.92
CA SER A 341 -7.36 -19.51 38.69
C SER A 341 -6.12 -19.29 37.83
N ASP A 342 -6.22 -19.55 36.52
CA ASP A 342 -5.07 -19.61 35.59
C ASP A 342 -4.95 -18.40 34.66
N ILE A 343 -5.71 -17.33 34.90
CA ILE A 343 -5.36 -16.04 34.27
C ILE A 343 -4.07 -15.58 34.95
N GLY A 344 -2.92 -15.90 34.34
CA GLY A 344 -1.62 -15.41 34.78
C GLY A 344 -1.71 -13.94 35.15
N ASP A 345 -1.07 -13.56 36.27
CA ASP A 345 -1.38 -12.34 37.03
C ASP A 345 -1.85 -11.20 36.12
N PRO A 346 -3.16 -10.85 36.13
CA PRO A 346 -3.72 -9.91 35.17
C PRO A 346 -3.09 -8.50 35.30
N GLU A 347 -2.45 -8.22 36.44
CA GLU A 347 -1.61 -7.03 36.69
C GLU A 347 -0.35 -6.97 35.80
N SER A 348 0.13 -8.11 35.28
CA SER A 348 1.32 -8.16 34.42
C SER A 348 1.09 -7.67 33.00
N THR A 349 -0.17 -7.50 32.56
CA THR A 349 -0.48 -7.11 31.17
C THR A 349 -0.99 -5.68 31.03
N LEU A 350 -1.82 -5.22 31.97
CA LEU A 350 -2.36 -3.87 32.00
C LEU A 350 -2.32 -3.33 33.43
N PRO A 351 -2.06 -2.03 33.64
CA PRO A 351 -2.17 -1.44 34.96
C PRO A 351 -3.63 -1.11 35.28
N SER A 352 -4.39 -2.11 35.75
CA SER A 352 -5.81 -2.01 36.16
C SER A 352 -6.10 -0.77 36.98
N GLU A 353 -5.33 -0.63 38.06
CA GLU A 353 -5.59 0.35 39.09
C GLU A 353 -5.49 1.77 38.52
N LEU A 354 -4.43 2.03 37.75
CA LEU A 354 -4.28 3.30 37.07
C LEU A 354 -5.37 3.52 36.02
N ILE A 355 -5.70 2.51 35.22
CA ILE A 355 -6.76 2.60 34.21
C ILE A 355 -8.09 2.95 34.84
N ASP A 356 -8.46 2.33 35.95
CA ASP A 356 -9.70 2.62 36.65
C ASP A 356 -9.74 4.05 37.18
N ILE A 357 -8.62 4.55 37.72
CA ILE A 357 -8.52 5.94 38.17
C ILE A 357 -8.64 6.91 36.99
N LEU A 358 -7.95 6.64 35.86
CA LEU A 358 -7.98 7.48 34.65
C LEU A 358 -9.31 7.43 33.90
N GLU A 359 -10.04 6.31 33.93
CA GLU A 359 -11.38 6.22 33.34
C GLU A 359 -12.41 6.95 34.20
N TYR A 360 -12.30 6.83 35.53
CA TYR A 360 -13.07 7.66 36.46
C TYR A 360 -12.73 9.14 36.27
N ALA A 361 -11.49 9.45 35.87
CA ALA A 361 -11.01 10.80 35.60
C ALA A 361 -11.69 11.56 34.47
N GLY A 362 -12.38 10.87 33.56
CA GLY A 362 -13.27 11.54 32.60
C GLY A 362 -14.34 12.42 33.27
N SER A 363 -14.59 12.23 34.57
CA SER A 363 -15.48 13.03 35.41
C SER A 363 -14.78 14.16 36.22
N TRP A 364 -13.45 14.28 36.16
CA TRP A 364 -12.66 15.25 36.96
C TRP A 364 -12.97 16.72 36.69
N ARG A 365 -13.79 17.07 35.70
CA ARG A 365 -14.20 18.47 35.50
C ARG A 365 -14.98 19.06 36.67
N ASN A 366 -15.60 18.25 37.53
CA ASN A 366 -16.62 18.73 38.47
C ASN A 366 -16.29 18.63 39.98
N SER A 367 -15.19 17.99 40.41
CA SER A 367 -14.97 17.69 41.85
C SER A 367 -13.55 18.00 42.35
N ARG A 368 -13.24 19.25 42.71
CA ARG A 368 -11.87 19.68 43.10
C ARG A 368 -11.22 18.90 44.26
N GLU A 369 -11.97 18.47 45.27
CA GLU A 369 -11.40 17.86 46.49
C GLU A 369 -11.08 16.35 46.33
N LEU A 370 -11.95 15.59 45.67
CA LEU A 370 -11.71 14.16 45.40
C LEU A 370 -10.54 13.94 44.42
N ILE A 371 -10.18 14.98 43.65
CA ILE A 371 -9.12 14.97 42.65
C ILE A 371 -7.72 14.99 43.28
N SER A 372 -7.54 15.54 44.49
CA SER A 372 -6.21 15.58 45.10
C SER A 372 -5.74 14.19 45.55
N GLU A 373 -6.58 13.44 46.26
CA GLU A 373 -6.19 12.12 46.80
C GLU A 373 -6.07 11.06 45.71
N LEU A 374 -7.07 10.93 44.83
CA LEU A 374 -7.02 10.02 43.68
C LEU A 374 -5.93 10.43 42.69
N GLY A 375 -5.64 11.73 42.56
CA GLY A 375 -4.58 12.25 41.72
C GLY A 375 -3.19 11.82 42.20
N VAL A 376 -2.91 11.95 43.51
CA VAL A 376 -1.65 11.49 44.13
C VAL A 376 -1.49 9.98 43.97
N LYS A 377 -2.58 9.23 44.23
CA LYS A 377 -2.56 7.78 44.04
C LYS A 377 -2.30 7.39 42.58
N ALA A 378 -2.95 8.04 41.62
CA ALA A 378 -2.73 7.79 40.20
C ALA A 378 -1.29 8.13 39.78
N HIS A 379 -0.73 9.23 40.30
CA HIS A 379 0.64 9.64 40.04
C HIS A 379 1.64 8.58 40.52
N HIS A 380 1.45 8.05 41.73
CA HIS A 380 2.27 6.97 42.27
C HIS A 380 2.19 5.69 41.43
N VAL A 381 0.99 5.23 41.08
CA VAL A 381 0.84 4.01 40.26
C VAL A 381 1.43 4.24 38.86
N TYR A 382 1.32 5.46 38.32
CA TYR A 382 1.95 5.81 37.06
C TYR A 382 3.49 5.77 37.12
N ALA A 383 4.10 6.19 38.23
CA ALA A 383 5.54 6.06 38.45
C ALA A 383 6.01 4.59 38.37
N GLN A 384 5.22 3.66 38.91
CA GLN A 384 5.50 2.22 38.79
C GLN A 384 5.36 1.74 37.33
N VAL A 385 4.31 2.15 36.64
CA VAL A 385 4.08 1.81 35.23
C VAL A 385 5.17 2.38 34.33
N HIS A 386 5.70 3.55 34.63
CA HIS A 386 6.81 4.19 33.92
C HIS A 386 8.09 3.33 33.93
N GLN A 387 8.33 2.57 34.99
CA GLN A 387 9.53 1.73 35.08
C GLN A 387 9.45 0.45 34.23
N ASP A 388 8.24 0.00 33.87
CA ASP A 388 8.04 -1.15 32.98
C ASP A 388 7.62 -0.70 31.56
N PRO A 389 8.52 -0.78 30.56
CA PRO A 389 8.21 -0.39 29.18
C PRO A 389 7.03 -1.13 28.55
N VAL A 390 6.76 -2.36 28.97
CA VAL A 390 5.65 -3.17 28.44
C VAL A 390 4.33 -2.66 28.99
N LEU A 391 4.23 -2.47 30.31
CA LEU A 391 3.04 -1.89 30.95
C LEU A 391 2.79 -0.46 30.48
N PHE A 392 3.84 0.36 30.37
CA PHE A 392 3.76 1.70 29.81
C PHE A 392 3.15 1.69 28.42
N LYS A 393 3.71 0.89 27.50
CA LYS A 393 3.22 0.79 26.13
C LYS A 393 1.78 0.25 26.07
N ASN A 394 1.44 -0.73 26.91
CA ASN A 394 0.10 -1.31 26.96
C ASN A 394 -0.93 -0.32 27.49
N LEU A 395 -0.60 0.49 28.52
CA LEU A 395 -1.44 1.57 29.02
C LEU A 395 -1.80 2.54 27.90
N TYR A 396 -0.80 3.06 27.19
CA TYR A 396 -1.03 4.01 26.10
C TYR A 396 -1.82 3.38 24.94
N PHE A 397 -1.54 2.13 24.56
CA PHE A 397 -2.36 1.42 23.58
C PHE A 397 -3.81 1.30 24.05
N TYR A 398 -4.02 0.89 25.30
CA TYR A 398 -5.34 0.76 25.89
C TYR A 398 -6.09 2.08 25.81
N LEU A 399 -5.51 3.18 26.30
CA LEU A 399 -6.13 4.51 26.25
C LEU A 399 -6.48 4.92 24.82
N SER A 400 -5.58 4.69 23.86
CA SER A 400 -5.81 5.00 22.44
C SER A 400 -6.93 4.17 21.80
N PHE A 401 -7.17 2.95 22.27
CA PHE A 401 -8.24 2.08 21.76
C PHE A 401 -9.56 2.36 22.46
N ARG A 402 -9.49 2.63 23.76
CA ARG A 402 -10.61 2.85 24.65
C ARG A 402 -11.32 4.17 24.39
N GLN A 403 -10.58 5.25 24.16
CA GLN A 403 -11.14 6.57 23.91
C GLN A 403 -11.49 6.73 22.42
N SER A 404 -12.79 6.78 22.12
CA SER A 404 -13.25 7.06 20.75
C SER A 404 -13.23 8.55 20.39
N ASP A 405 -13.21 9.41 21.41
CA ASP A 405 -13.20 10.86 21.29
C ASP A 405 -11.77 11.38 21.47
N VAL A 406 -11.31 12.18 20.50
CA VAL A 406 -9.96 12.74 20.50
C VAL A 406 -9.79 13.73 21.66
N GLN A 407 -10.85 14.42 22.08
CA GLN A 407 -10.78 15.39 23.17
C GLN A 407 -10.57 14.72 24.53
N ASN A 408 -11.29 13.62 24.79
CA ASN A 408 -11.12 12.83 26.02
C ASN A 408 -9.76 12.14 26.07
N LEU A 409 -9.27 11.66 24.93
CA LEU A 409 -7.90 11.15 24.85
C LEU A 409 -6.89 12.26 25.15
N ALA A 410 -7.05 13.44 24.54
CA ALA A 410 -6.16 14.58 24.76
C ALA A 410 -6.14 15.04 26.22
N SER A 411 -7.28 15.05 26.93
CA SER A 411 -7.28 15.44 28.35
C SER A 411 -6.49 14.46 29.21
N VAL A 412 -6.68 13.15 29.03
CA VAL A 412 -5.94 12.12 29.79
C VAL A 412 -4.45 12.18 29.44
N ILE A 413 -4.11 12.28 28.15
CA ILE A 413 -2.73 12.34 27.68
C ILE A 413 -2.02 13.61 28.15
N LYS A 414 -2.70 14.75 28.27
CA LYS A 414 -2.14 15.98 28.86
C LYS A 414 -1.80 15.80 30.34
N THR A 415 -2.64 15.09 31.09
CA THR A 415 -2.33 14.76 32.49
C THR A 415 -1.10 13.85 32.59
N LEU A 416 -1.04 12.77 31.80
CA LEU A 416 0.12 11.89 31.78
C LEU A 416 1.39 12.64 31.35
N HIS A 417 1.29 13.51 30.35
CA HIS A 417 2.42 14.30 29.87
C HIS A 417 2.94 15.27 30.94
N ARG A 418 2.05 15.85 31.77
CA ARG A 418 2.49 16.69 32.90
C ARG A 418 3.30 15.88 33.92
N TRP A 419 2.85 14.67 34.26
CA TRP A 419 3.62 13.78 35.16
C TRP A 419 4.97 13.37 34.55
N GLU A 420 5.02 13.14 33.24
CA GLU A 420 6.29 12.92 32.54
C GLU A 420 7.23 14.13 32.63
N MET A 421 6.69 15.35 32.50
CA MET A 421 7.48 16.57 32.64
C MET A 421 8.07 16.69 34.04
N GLU A 422 7.28 16.39 35.08
CA GLU A 422 7.76 16.30 36.47
C GLU A 422 8.91 15.27 36.54
N PHE A 423 8.68 14.01 36.17
CA PHE A 423 9.70 12.95 36.21
C PHE A 423 11.00 13.23 35.44
N HIS A 424 10.97 14.15 34.47
CA HIS A 424 12.12 14.53 33.65
C HIS A 424 12.60 15.96 33.91
N GLY A 425 12.32 16.53 35.09
CA GLY A 425 12.87 17.82 35.52
C GLY A 425 12.44 18.99 34.64
N GLU A 426 11.20 18.94 34.15
CA GLU A 426 10.58 19.91 33.25
C GLU A 426 11.29 20.07 31.89
N ASP A 427 12.11 19.10 31.47
CA ASP A 427 12.72 19.10 30.14
C ASP A 427 11.83 18.40 29.10
N PRO A 428 11.19 19.15 28.17
CA PRO A 428 10.32 18.56 27.17
C PRO A 428 11.06 17.64 26.19
N ARG A 429 12.38 17.81 26.02
CA ARG A 429 13.19 16.95 25.14
C ARG A 429 13.39 15.58 25.75
N SER A 430 13.67 15.52 27.05
CA SER A 430 13.79 14.28 27.81
C SER A 430 12.48 13.51 27.85
N VAL A 431 11.34 14.18 28.02
CA VAL A 431 10.01 13.55 27.91
C VAL A 431 9.75 12.99 26.51
N GLU A 432 10.04 13.76 25.45
CA GLU A 432 9.88 13.29 24.08
C GLU A 432 10.77 12.07 23.80
N ALA A 433 12.00 12.08 24.33
CA ALA A 433 12.91 10.95 24.27
C ALA A 433 12.39 9.73 25.05
N CYS A 434 11.85 9.93 26.24
CA CYS A 434 11.26 8.89 27.08
C CYS A 434 10.07 8.21 26.40
N LEU A 435 9.08 9.00 25.97
CA LEU A 435 7.91 8.51 25.24
C LEU A 435 8.32 7.71 24.02
N ARG A 436 9.37 8.14 23.32
CA ARG A 436 9.87 7.42 22.16
C ARG A 436 10.55 6.10 22.52
N LEU A 437 11.35 6.06 23.57
CA LEU A 437 12.05 4.85 24.02
C LEU A 437 11.09 3.79 24.54
N HIS A 438 10.00 4.19 25.22
CA HIS A 438 9.02 3.26 25.78
C HIS A 438 7.90 2.88 24.79
N LEU A 439 7.39 3.83 23.99
CA LEU A 439 6.32 3.54 23.01
C LEU A 439 6.86 3.01 21.68
N GLY A 440 8.18 3.14 21.48
CA GLY A 440 8.86 2.96 20.21
C GLY A 440 8.45 4.02 19.19
N CYS A 441 9.07 3.93 18.01
CA CYS A 441 8.49 4.59 16.84
C CYS A 441 7.21 3.81 16.51
N SER A 442 6.02 4.30 16.85
CA SER A 442 4.75 3.63 16.52
C SER A 442 3.63 4.62 16.16
N GLU A 443 2.59 4.15 15.46
CA GLU A 443 1.37 4.94 15.25
C GLU A 443 0.78 5.48 16.56
N LEU A 444 1.02 4.77 17.66
CA LEU A 444 0.61 5.18 19.00
C LEU A 444 1.31 6.48 19.40
N TYR A 445 2.63 6.55 19.25
CA TYR A 445 3.40 7.76 19.51
C TYR A 445 2.88 8.96 18.71
N LYS A 446 2.61 8.78 17.41
CA LYS A 446 1.99 9.84 16.58
C LYS A 446 0.62 10.26 17.07
N THR A 447 -0.19 9.30 17.51
CA THR A 447 -1.53 9.57 18.06
C THR A 447 -1.41 10.42 19.32
N ILE A 448 -0.47 10.08 20.20
CA ILE A 448 -0.17 10.79 21.45
C ILE A 448 0.36 12.20 21.16
N GLN A 449 1.35 12.33 20.27
CA GLN A 449 1.84 13.64 19.84
C GLN A 449 0.74 14.50 19.21
N SER A 450 -0.13 13.90 18.39
CA SER A 450 -1.26 14.63 17.79
C SER A 450 -2.33 15.04 18.80
N SER A 451 -2.46 14.30 19.92
CA SER A 451 -3.34 14.68 21.03
C SER A 451 -2.72 15.72 21.96
N LEU A 452 -1.40 15.83 21.98
CA LEU A 452 -0.66 16.86 22.72
C LEU A 452 -0.54 18.18 21.95
N ALA A 453 -0.60 18.13 20.61
CA ALA A 453 -0.53 19.32 19.79
C ALA A 453 -1.75 20.23 20.02
N ASP A 454 -1.50 21.54 20.23
CA ASP A 454 -2.57 22.52 20.45
C ASP A 454 -3.51 22.66 19.25
N ASN A 455 -2.98 22.46 18.04
CA ASN A 455 -3.75 22.45 16.81
C ASN A 455 -4.04 21.00 16.40
N LEU A 456 -5.31 20.59 16.54
CA LEU A 456 -5.80 19.31 16.06
C LEU A 456 -5.57 19.19 14.54
N PRO A 457 -5.00 18.08 14.05
CA PRO A 457 -4.81 17.91 12.62
C PRO A 457 -6.16 17.89 11.89
N MET A 458 -6.17 18.39 10.64
CA MET A 458 -7.38 18.52 9.80
C MET A 458 -8.23 17.23 9.73
N LYS A 459 -7.60 16.06 9.83
CA LYS A 459 -8.27 14.74 9.85
C LYS A 459 -9.16 14.56 11.08
N CYS A 460 -8.73 15.04 12.26
CA CYS A 460 -9.53 15.01 13.48
C CYS A 460 -10.75 15.94 13.33
N MET A 461 -10.57 17.14 12.76
CA MET A 461 -11.69 18.06 12.49
C MET A 461 -12.74 17.43 11.57
N PHE A 462 -12.33 16.69 10.54
CA PHE A 462 -13.26 15.95 9.68
C PHE A 462 -13.95 14.80 10.40
N GLN A 463 -13.24 14.05 11.24
CA GLN A 463 -13.84 12.98 12.03
C GLN A 463 -14.88 13.53 13.01
N ASP A 464 -14.59 14.64 13.68
CA ASP A 464 -15.52 15.29 14.61
C ASP A 464 -16.80 15.76 13.89
N LYS A 465 -16.69 16.25 12.64
CA LYS A 465 -17.87 16.55 11.81
C LYS A 465 -18.66 15.30 11.38
N ILE A 466 -18.01 14.15 11.21
CA ILE A 466 -18.64 12.90 10.78
C ILE A 466 -19.29 12.14 11.96
N VAL A 467 -18.80 12.32 13.20
CA VAL A 467 -19.33 11.63 14.39
C VAL A 467 -20.83 11.89 14.62
N PRO A 468 -21.35 13.13 14.55
CA PRO A 468 -22.78 13.42 14.63
C PRO A 468 -23.60 12.68 13.58
N LEU A 469 -23.13 12.69 12.32
CA LEU A 469 -23.78 11.98 11.23
C LEU A 469 -23.84 10.46 11.49
N LYS A 470 -22.74 9.88 12.01
CA LYS A 470 -22.67 8.48 12.40
C LYS A 470 -23.62 8.16 13.57
N ARG A 471 -23.76 9.06 14.55
CA ARG A 471 -24.73 8.93 15.65
C ARG A 471 -26.16 9.02 15.14
N TRP A 472 -26.43 9.92 14.19
CA TRP A 472 -27.72 10.05 13.51
C TRP A 472 -28.09 8.77 12.76
N PHE A 473 -27.21 8.22 11.91
CA PHE A 473 -27.46 6.93 11.23
C PHE A 473 -27.72 5.79 12.21
N ARG A 474 -27.02 5.74 13.34
CA ARG A 474 -27.29 4.75 14.41
C ARG A 474 -28.65 4.97 15.06
N SER A 475 -29.06 6.23 15.27
CA SER A 475 -30.37 6.58 15.82
C SER A 475 -31.48 6.20 14.85
N VAL A 476 -31.32 6.51 13.56
CA VAL A 476 -32.26 6.11 12.49
C VAL A 476 -32.41 4.59 12.46
N ARG A 477 -31.28 3.84 12.45
CA ARG A 477 -31.30 2.38 12.53
C ARG A 477 -32.02 1.86 13.78
N ARG A 478 -31.89 2.51 14.94
CA ARG A 478 -32.59 2.10 16.17
C ARG A 478 -34.07 2.42 16.15
N ARG A 479 -34.49 3.52 15.52
CA ARG A 479 -35.89 3.98 15.52
C ARG A 479 -36.74 3.31 14.44
N TYR A 480 -36.20 3.07 13.25
CA TYR A 480 -37.01 2.74 12.07
C TYR A 480 -36.84 1.31 11.57
N THR A 481 -36.04 0.45 12.21
CA THR A 481 -35.85 -0.92 11.74
C THR A 481 -36.86 -1.86 12.41
N PRO A 482 -37.88 -2.38 11.69
CA PRO A 482 -38.77 -3.39 12.26
C PRO A 482 -37.96 -4.64 12.65
N LYS A 483 -38.34 -5.32 13.73
CA LYS A 483 -37.60 -6.51 14.22
C LYS A 483 -37.41 -7.58 13.13
N GLN A 484 -38.37 -7.73 12.22
CA GLN A 484 -38.32 -8.67 11.09
C GLN A 484 -37.19 -8.39 10.08
N PHE A 485 -36.81 -7.12 9.86
CA PHE A 485 -35.75 -6.75 8.89
C PHE A 485 -34.34 -6.72 9.48
N ARG A 486 -34.22 -6.85 10.80
CA ARG A 486 -32.93 -6.79 11.50
C ARG A 486 -31.89 -7.80 10.99
N PRO A 487 -32.19 -9.10 10.76
CA PRO A 487 -31.20 -10.05 10.27
C PRO A 487 -30.73 -9.72 8.85
N CYS A 488 -31.64 -9.28 7.96
CA CYS A 488 -31.28 -8.84 6.61
C CYS A 488 -30.35 -7.63 6.65
N LEU A 489 -30.68 -6.60 7.44
CA LEU A 489 -29.83 -5.40 7.57
C LEU A 489 -28.50 -5.67 8.28
N GLU A 490 -28.45 -6.61 9.22
CA GLU A 490 -27.21 -7.09 9.81
C GLU A 490 -26.35 -7.84 8.78
N GLY A 491 -26.97 -8.65 7.91
CA GLY A 491 -26.35 -9.26 6.74
C GLY A 491 -25.78 -8.21 5.77
N CYS A 492 -26.60 -7.27 5.30
CA CYS A 492 -26.17 -6.19 4.40
C CYS A 492 -25.06 -5.33 5.02
N TYR A 493 -25.17 -4.98 6.31
CA TYR A 493 -24.11 -4.23 7.00
C TYR A 493 -22.81 -5.03 7.07
N THR A 494 -22.87 -6.34 7.29
CA THR A 494 -21.70 -7.23 7.29
C THR A 494 -21.06 -7.27 5.90
N VAL A 495 -21.86 -7.42 4.84
CA VAL A 495 -21.38 -7.38 3.45
C VAL A 495 -20.74 -6.04 3.11
N LEU A 496 -21.42 -4.92 3.39
CA LEU A 496 -20.89 -3.57 3.17
C LEU A 496 -19.60 -3.32 3.94
N LYS A 497 -19.49 -3.85 5.16
CA LYS A 497 -18.28 -3.78 5.98
C LYS A 497 -17.14 -4.56 5.34
N VAL A 498 -17.40 -5.78 4.86
CA VAL A 498 -16.42 -6.59 4.13
C VAL A 498 -15.97 -5.86 2.86
N ILE A 499 -16.89 -5.33 2.06
CA ILE A 499 -16.58 -4.53 0.86
C ILE A 499 -15.72 -3.33 1.23
N TYR A 500 -16.13 -2.53 2.22
CA TYR A 500 -15.41 -1.33 2.65
C TYR A 500 -13.96 -1.63 3.06
N TYR A 501 -13.75 -2.67 3.88
CA TYR A 501 -12.41 -3.07 4.28
C TYR A 501 -11.62 -3.75 3.16
N SER A 502 -12.29 -4.26 2.11
CA SER A 502 -11.66 -4.94 0.97
C SER A 502 -11.30 -4.00 -0.18
N ILE A 503 -11.90 -2.81 -0.33
CA ILE A 503 -11.61 -1.90 -1.47
C ILE A 503 -10.13 -1.50 -1.54
N SER A 504 -9.54 -1.04 -0.44
CA SER A 504 -8.12 -0.62 -0.44
C SER A 504 -7.15 -1.81 -0.64
N PRO A 505 -7.37 -2.95 0.02
CA PRO A 505 -6.74 -4.24 -0.29
C PRO A 505 -6.84 -4.62 -1.78
N PHE A 506 -8.03 -4.62 -2.36
CA PHE A 506 -8.32 -4.95 -3.75
C PHE A 506 -7.52 -4.06 -4.70
N LEU A 507 -7.62 -2.73 -4.58
CA LEU A 507 -6.87 -1.80 -5.42
C LEU A 507 -5.35 -1.96 -5.30
N SER A 508 -4.85 -2.36 -4.13
CA SER A 508 -3.42 -2.61 -3.93
C SER A 508 -2.99 -3.91 -4.62
N ALA A 509 -3.77 -4.98 -4.50
CA ALA A 509 -3.53 -6.25 -5.18
C ALA A 509 -3.64 -6.08 -6.71
N SER A 510 -4.70 -5.43 -7.22
CA SER A 510 -4.87 -5.18 -8.65
C SER A 510 -3.72 -4.37 -9.24
N SER A 511 -3.20 -3.38 -8.51
CA SER A 511 -2.01 -2.63 -8.94
C SER A 511 -0.75 -3.50 -9.04
N LEU A 512 -0.61 -4.54 -8.20
CA LEU A 512 0.50 -5.49 -8.29
C LEU A 512 0.32 -6.44 -9.48
N TYR A 513 -0.87 -7.00 -9.65
CA TYR A 513 -1.17 -7.90 -10.77
C TYR A 513 -1.11 -7.19 -12.11
N PHE A 514 -1.57 -5.95 -12.18
CA PHE A 514 -1.44 -5.13 -13.39
C PHE A 514 0.02 -4.95 -13.79
N ASP A 515 0.92 -4.71 -12.83
CA ASP A 515 2.35 -4.60 -13.12
C ASP A 515 2.93 -5.93 -13.64
N ILE A 516 2.59 -7.07 -13.02
CA ILE A 516 3.02 -8.41 -13.47
C ILE A 516 2.51 -8.72 -14.88
N CYS A 517 1.21 -8.52 -15.13
CA CYS A 517 0.62 -8.78 -16.44
C CYS A 517 1.19 -7.84 -17.50
N LYS A 518 1.38 -6.55 -17.18
CA LYS A 518 2.02 -5.58 -18.06
C LYS A 518 3.44 -6.02 -18.43
N ASP A 519 4.24 -6.46 -17.45
CA ASP A 519 5.61 -6.94 -17.70
C ASP A 519 5.62 -8.17 -18.61
N MET A 520 4.70 -9.13 -18.41
CA MET A 520 4.55 -10.29 -19.29
C MET A 520 4.12 -9.89 -20.71
N CYS A 521 3.19 -8.94 -20.85
CA CYS A 521 2.74 -8.46 -22.15
C CYS A 521 3.83 -7.68 -22.88
N LEU A 522 4.61 -6.85 -22.19
CA LEU A 522 5.76 -6.17 -22.78
C LEU A 522 6.84 -7.17 -23.20
N ALA A 523 7.12 -8.20 -22.38
CA ALA A 523 8.06 -9.25 -22.77
C ALA A 523 7.60 -10.00 -24.02
N PHE A 524 6.29 -10.30 -24.09
CA PHE A 524 5.69 -10.92 -25.26
C PHE A 524 5.76 -10.02 -26.49
N ILE A 525 5.39 -8.74 -26.38
CA ILE A 525 5.47 -7.77 -27.47
C ILE A 525 6.92 -7.64 -27.99
N ILE A 526 7.91 -7.46 -27.11
CA ILE A 526 9.31 -7.34 -27.54
C ILE A 526 9.78 -8.63 -28.20
N TYR A 527 9.38 -9.79 -27.68
CA TYR A 527 9.69 -11.09 -28.29
C TYR A 527 9.06 -11.24 -29.68
N THR A 528 7.79 -10.89 -29.87
CA THR A 528 7.12 -11.02 -31.17
C THR A 528 7.67 -10.03 -32.19
N SER A 529 7.93 -8.78 -31.79
CA SER A 529 8.58 -7.80 -32.66
C SER A 529 9.97 -8.29 -33.09
N LEU A 530 10.73 -8.89 -32.18
CA LEU A 530 12.04 -9.45 -32.52
C LEU A 530 11.89 -10.67 -33.45
N TYR A 531 10.91 -11.54 -33.21
CA TYR A 531 10.65 -12.71 -34.05
C TYR A 531 10.32 -12.34 -35.49
N GLU A 532 9.47 -11.33 -35.68
CA GLU A 532 9.08 -10.80 -36.99
C GLU A 532 10.30 -10.19 -37.70
N LEU A 533 11.01 -9.27 -37.04
CA LEU A 533 12.18 -8.58 -37.60
C LEU A 533 13.33 -9.53 -37.98
N THR A 534 13.44 -10.67 -37.30
CA THR A 534 14.45 -11.72 -37.57
C THR A 534 13.97 -12.79 -38.53
N ARG A 535 12.69 -12.74 -38.96
CA ARG A 535 12.03 -13.78 -39.76
C ARG A 535 12.16 -15.20 -39.18
N GLY A 536 12.33 -15.31 -37.86
CA GLY A 536 12.53 -16.56 -37.14
C GLY A 536 13.97 -17.06 -37.00
N ASP A 537 14.96 -16.36 -37.57
CA ASP A 537 16.38 -16.73 -37.45
C ASP A 537 17.03 -16.11 -36.20
N TYR A 538 16.68 -16.65 -35.03
CA TYR A 538 17.18 -16.16 -33.73
C TYR A 538 18.70 -16.33 -33.53
N TRP A 539 19.37 -17.22 -34.26
CA TRP A 539 20.76 -17.59 -33.94
C TRP A 539 21.80 -16.79 -34.71
N HIS A 540 21.40 -15.75 -35.44
CA HIS A 540 22.36 -14.87 -36.10
C HIS A 540 23.10 -14.02 -35.06
N MET A 541 24.43 -13.98 -35.15
CA MET A 541 25.29 -13.26 -34.20
C MET A 541 25.00 -11.75 -34.14
N ASP A 542 24.41 -11.20 -35.20
CA ASP A 542 24.09 -9.78 -35.31
C ASP A 542 22.96 -9.33 -34.38
N TYR A 543 22.16 -10.26 -33.84
CA TYR A 543 20.98 -9.97 -33.02
C TYR A 543 21.13 -10.41 -31.56
N CYS A 544 22.35 -10.80 -31.15
CA CYS A 544 22.59 -11.30 -29.79
C CYS A 544 22.19 -10.30 -28.69
N PHE A 545 22.26 -8.99 -28.96
CA PHE A 545 21.89 -7.96 -28.00
C PHE A 545 20.39 -7.93 -27.73
N GLU A 546 19.59 -7.81 -28.78
CA GLU A 546 18.14 -7.73 -28.72
C GLU A 546 17.57 -8.99 -28.05
N ILE A 547 18.12 -10.15 -28.41
CA ILE A 547 17.80 -11.43 -27.78
C ILE A 547 18.16 -11.40 -26.29
N SER A 548 19.32 -10.86 -25.93
CA SER A 548 19.72 -10.75 -24.52
C SER A 548 18.78 -9.85 -23.71
N LEU A 549 18.18 -8.81 -24.31
CA LEU A 549 17.19 -7.95 -23.66
C LEU A 549 15.90 -8.73 -23.35
N VAL A 550 15.40 -9.51 -24.32
CA VAL A 550 14.22 -10.37 -24.14
C VAL A 550 14.48 -11.44 -23.09
N ILE A 551 15.61 -12.15 -23.18
CA ILE A 551 16.01 -13.17 -22.19
C ILE A 551 16.15 -12.55 -20.80
N SER A 552 16.76 -11.37 -20.68
CA SER A 552 16.92 -10.67 -19.40
C SER A 552 15.56 -10.37 -18.77
N LEU A 553 14.59 -9.91 -19.56
CA LEU A 553 13.24 -9.61 -19.09
C LEU A 553 12.49 -10.88 -18.65
N ILE A 554 12.56 -11.96 -19.44
CA ILE A 554 11.97 -13.26 -19.08
C ILE A 554 12.62 -13.81 -17.81
N CYS A 555 13.94 -13.77 -17.70
CA CYS A 555 14.67 -14.18 -16.50
C CYS A 555 14.25 -13.35 -15.28
N ALA A 556 14.08 -12.04 -15.40
CA ALA A 556 13.61 -11.18 -14.32
C ALA A 556 12.20 -11.58 -13.85
N ILE A 557 11.27 -11.85 -14.78
CA ILE A 557 9.92 -12.34 -14.46
C ILE A 557 10.00 -13.69 -13.73
N CYS A 558 10.79 -14.64 -14.25
CA CYS A 558 10.98 -15.96 -13.63
C CYS A 558 11.58 -15.86 -12.22
N VAL A 559 12.57 -15.00 -12.00
CA VAL A 559 13.19 -14.76 -10.69
C VAL A 559 12.18 -14.18 -9.71
N VAL A 560 11.33 -13.23 -10.14
CA VAL A 560 10.26 -12.71 -9.28
C VAL A 560 9.28 -13.83 -8.90
N GLN A 561 8.84 -14.65 -9.84
CA GLN A 561 7.93 -15.76 -9.55
C GLN A 561 8.56 -16.80 -8.61
N PHE A 562 9.86 -17.08 -8.78
CA PHE A 562 10.60 -17.94 -7.87
C PHE A 562 10.65 -17.35 -6.44
N ILE A 563 10.93 -16.04 -6.31
CA ILE A 563 10.89 -15.35 -5.01
C ILE A 563 9.48 -15.41 -4.42
N PHE A 564 8.43 -15.29 -5.23
CA PHE A 564 7.05 -15.42 -4.77
C PHE A 564 6.78 -16.81 -4.21
N VAL A 565 7.27 -17.87 -4.87
CA VAL A 565 7.21 -19.24 -4.37
C VAL A 565 7.92 -19.37 -3.02
N VAL A 566 9.14 -18.85 -2.89
CA VAL A 566 9.92 -18.91 -1.64
C VAL A 566 9.21 -18.15 -0.50
N ILE A 567 8.70 -16.94 -0.75
CA ILE A 567 7.94 -16.16 0.24
C ILE A 567 6.68 -16.91 0.66
N SER A 568 5.95 -17.47 -0.31
CA SER A 568 4.70 -18.21 -0.06
C SER A 568 4.95 -19.46 0.78
N GLY A 569 5.93 -20.29 0.39
CA GLY A 569 6.31 -21.48 1.13
C GLY A 569 6.75 -21.17 2.56
N TYR A 570 7.62 -20.17 2.74
CA TYR A 570 8.13 -19.78 4.05
C TYR A 570 7.04 -19.26 4.99
N PHE A 571 6.11 -18.44 4.50
CA PHE A 571 5.03 -17.87 5.31
C PHE A 571 3.74 -18.69 5.31
N SER A 572 3.69 -19.85 4.65
CA SER A 572 2.51 -20.70 4.53
C SER A 572 1.82 -20.98 5.88
N LYS A 573 2.58 -21.33 6.92
CA LYS A 573 2.06 -21.58 8.27
C LYS A 573 1.33 -20.36 8.86
N ALA A 574 1.86 -19.16 8.65
CA ALA A 574 1.26 -17.92 9.11
C ALA A 574 0.04 -17.52 8.27
N VAL A 575 0.10 -17.72 6.95
CA VAL A 575 -0.97 -17.40 6.00
C VAL A 575 -2.22 -18.26 6.20
N PHE A 576 -2.04 -19.55 6.47
CA PHE A 576 -3.14 -20.49 6.73
C PHE A 576 -3.47 -20.67 8.22
N GLU A 577 -2.87 -19.87 9.11
CA GLU A 577 -3.14 -19.89 10.56
C GLU A 577 -3.07 -21.28 11.20
N MET A 578 -2.08 -22.10 10.82
CA MET A 578 -1.98 -23.48 11.32
C MET A 578 -1.68 -23.51 12.83
N CYS A 579 -2.49 -24.24 13.62
CA CYS A 579 -2.29 -24.46 15.06
C CYS A 579 -0.99 -25.29 15.25
N LYS A 580 -0.03 -24.80 16.07
CA LYS A 580 1.31 -25.41 16.28
C LYS A 580 1.22 -26.89 16.65
N HIS A 581 0.20 -27.27 17.43
CA HIS A 581 -0.02 -28.64 17.93
C HIS A 581 -0.66 -29.60 16.92
N SER A 582 -1.38 -29.10 15.91
CA SER A 582 -2.19 -29.94 15.00
C SER A 582 -1.45 -30.35 13.73
N ALA A 583 -0.30 -29.75 13.49
CA ALA A 583 0.31 -29.76 12.19
C ALA A 583 1.17 -31.02 12.03
N SER A 584 0.52 -32.16 11.79
CA SER A 584 1.22 -33.37 11.32
C SER A 584 2.10 -33.01 10.12
N ASN A 585 3.28 -33.63 10.01
CA ASN A 585 4.24 -33.31 8.95
C ASN A 585 3.60 -33.35 7.54
N GLY A 586 2.64 -34.27 7.32
CA GLY A 586 1.86 -34.35 6.09
C GLY A 586 0.97 -33.12 5.81
N LYS A 587 0.25 -32.60 6.82
CA LYS A 587 -0.58 -31.38 6.65
C LYS A 587 0.30 -30.16 6.38
N GLN A 588 1.44 -30.03 7.09
CA GLN A 588 2.39 -28.93 6.83
C GLN A 588 2.94 -28.98 5.41
N ALA A 589 3.34 -30.17 4.94
CA ALA A 589 3.81 -30.37 3.58
C ALA A 589 2.71 -30.04 2.55
N LEU A 590 1.46 -30.45 2.79
CA LEU A 590 0.34 -30.13 1.91
C LEU A 590 0.11 -28.61 1.77
N PHE A 591 0.08 -27.86 2.87
CA PHE A 591 -0.10 -26.41 2.82
C PHE A 591 1.12 -25.69 2.21
N PHE A 592 2.33 -26.22 2.42
CA PHE A 592 3.53 -25.73 1.75
C PHE A 592 3.45 -25.92 0.23
N ILE A 593 3.04 -27.11 -0.23
CA ILE A 593 2.83 -27.42 -1.65
C ILE A 593 1.71 -26.55 -2.22
N LEU A 594 0.57 -26.44 -1.54
CA LEU A 594 -0.56 -25.60 -1.95
C LEU A 594 -0.12 -24.13 -2.08
N SER A 595 0.60 -23.61 -1.09
CA SER A 595 1.12 -22.24 -1.12
C SER A 595 2.12 -22.01 -2.24
N THR A 596 2.88 -23.04 -2.62
CA THR A 596 3.87 -22.99 -3.71
C THR A 596 3.18 -23.01 -5.08
N VAL A 597 2.22 -23.92 -5.29
CA VAL A 597 1.44 -24.02 -6.53
C VAL A 597 0.62 -22.77 -6.78
N PHE A 598 0.01 -22.22 -5.73
CA PHE A 598 -0.78 -20.98 -5.80
C PHE A 598 0.03 -19.71 -5.47
N ALA A 599 1.36 -19.76 -5.55
CA ALA A 599 2.22 -18.60 -5.26
C ALA A 599 1.85 -17.34 -6.07
N PRO A 600 1.46 -17.41 -7.36
CA PRO A 600 0.99 -16.24 -8.10
C PRO A 600 -0.26 -15.59 -7.48
N LEU A 601 -1.16 -16.38 -6.84
CA LEU A 601 -2.37 -15.88 -6.20
C LEU A 601 -2.19 -15.49 -4.73
N MET A 602 -1.07 -15.86 -4.10
CA MET A 602 -0.82 -15.57 -2.68
C MET A 602 -0.82 -14.09 -2.30
N PRO A 603 -0.33 -13.14 -3.11
CA PRO A 603 -0.43 -11.72 -2.78
C PRO A 603 -1.87 -11.26 -2.51
N ALA A 604 -2.85 -11.71 -3.32
CA ALA A 604 -4.28 -11.43 -3.09
C ALA A 604 -4.76 -12.07 -1.78
N PHE A 605 -4.38 -13.33 -1.53
CA PHE A 605 -4.77 -14.07 -0.33
C PHE A 605 -4.25 -13.42 0.96
N VAL A 606 -2.98 -13.01 0.97
CA VAL A 606 -2.35 -12.29 2.10
C VAL A 606 -3.03 -10.95 2.35
N ILE A 607 -3.41 -10.24 1.29
CA ILE A 607 -4.14 -8.98 1.38
C ILE A 607 -5.56 -9.15 1.92
N ALA A 608 -6.28 -10.19 1.49
CA ALA A 608 -7.56 -10.58 2.08
C ALA A 608 -7.37 -10.89 3.58
N ASN A 609 -6.25 -11.52 3.93
CA ASN A 609 -5.94 -11.79 5.32
C ASN A 609 -5.83 -10.51 6.16
N HIS A 610 -5.07 -9.54 5.65
CA HIS A 610 -4.96 -8.21 6.25
C HIS A 610 -6.31 -7.48 6.36
N ALA A 611 -7.17 -7.53 5.32
CA ALA A 611 -8.49 -6.89 5.33
C ALA A 611 -9.38 -7.40 6.48
N TYR A 612 -9.42 -8.72 6.65
CA TYR A 612 -10.17 -9.38 7.72
C TYR A 612 -9.65 -9.04 9.12
N TYR A 613 -8.33 -9.03 9.31
CA TYR A 613 -7.79 -8.66 10.61
C TYR A 613 -8.06 -7.19 10.95
N ASN A 614 -8.07 -6.30 9.97
CA ASN A 614 -8.50 -4.91 10.20
C ASN A 614 -9.96 -4.81 10.59
N GLU A 615 -10.83 -5.61 9.97
CA GLU A 615 -12.24 -5.70 10.30
C GLU A 615 -12.44 -6.20 11.74
N ARG A 616 -11.68 -7.22 12.17
CA ARG A 616 -11.64 -7.70 13.56
C ARG A 616 -11.08 -6.70 14.56
N ILE A 617 -10.00 -5.99 14.23
CA ILE A 617 -9.46 -4.91 15.07
C ILE A 617 -10.55 -3.87 15.32
N TYR A 618 -11.25 -3.44 14.26
CA TYR A 618 -12.32 -2.45 14.41
C TYR A 618 -13.48 -2.97 15.26
N SER A 619 -13.89 -4.23 15.09
CA SER A 619 -14.93 -4.86 15.92
C SER A 619 -14.54 -4.90 17.39
N ALA A 620 -13.35 -5.44 17.71
CA ALA A 620 -12.88 -5.59 19.08
C ALA A 620 -12.60 -4.24 19.75
N LYS A 621 -12.09 -3.24 19.01
CA LYS A 621 -11.98 -1.86 19.50
C LYS A 621 -13.35 -1.28 19.85
N ARG A 622 -14.35 -1.53 19.01
CA ARG A 622 -15.72 -1.04 19.26
C ARG A 622 -16.33 -1.71 20.49
N GLU A 623 -16.12 -3.02 20.68
CA GLU A 623 -16.51 -3.75 21.90
C GLU A 623 -15.88 -3.09 23.14
N LEU A 624 -14.56 -2.87 23.10
CA LEU A 624 -13.81 -2.20 24.17
C LEU A 624 -14.30 -0.77 24.45
N GLN A 625 -14.65 -0.01 23.41
CA GLN A 625 -15.20 1.35 23.53
C GLN A 625 -16.63 1.36 24.09
N SER A 626 -17.44 0.37 23.74
CA SER A 626 -18.84 0.27 24.18
C SER A 626 -19.00 -0.24 25.61
N PHE A 627 -17.94 -0.78 26.18
CA PHE A 627 -17.94 -1.26 27.56
C PHE A 627 -18.08 -0.06 28.52
N SER A 628 -19.31 0.27 28.92
CA SER A 628 -19.61 1.42 29.77
C SER A 628 -19.39 1.08 31.25
N VAL A 629 -18.55 1.86 31.92
CA VAL A 629 -18.28 1.75 33.37
C VAL A 629 -19.53 2.07 34.20
N THR A 630 -20.39 2.94 33.66
CA THR A 630 -21.48 3.65 34.35
C THR A 630 -22.74 2.84 34.66
N ALA A 631 -22.95 1.65 34.10
CA ALA A 631 -24.23 0.94 34.27
C ALA A 631 -24.41 0.23 35.64
N LEU A 632 -23.37 0.16 36.50
CA LEU A 632 -23.38 -0.70 37.69
C LEU A 632 -22.88 -0.04 38.98
N ALA A 633 -22.46 1.23 38.95
CA ALA A 633 -22.01 1.94 40.15
C ALA A 633 -23.15 2.28 41.14
N ALA A 634 -24.41 1.94 40.81
CA ALA A 634 -25.59 2.42 41.52
C ALA A 634 -26.33 1.40 42.40
N LYS A 635 -25.93 0.12 42.49
CA LYS A 635 -26.60 -0.86 43.39
C LYS A 635 -25.61 -1.82 44.08
N ASP A 636 -25.69 -1.83 45.42
CA ASP A 636 -25.17 -2.77 46.43
C ASP A 636 -23.64 -2.91 46.61
N SER A 637 -23.15 -2.40 47.74
CA SER A 637 -21.74 -2.35 48.15
C SER A 637 -21.11 -3.71 48.50
N HIS A 638 -21.91 -4.75 48.76
CA HIS A 638 -21.41 -6.04 49.27
C HIS A 638 -21.14 -7.11 48.21
N LYS A 639 -21.70 -7.01 47.00
CA LYS A 639 -21.44 -7.97 45.90
C LYS A 639 -20.29 -7.54 44.96
N LYS A 640 -19.67 -6.40 45.26
CA LYS A 640 -18.82 -5.62 44.36
C LYS A 640 -17.48 -6.27 43.99
N LYS A 641 -16.84 -7.01 44.92
CA LYS A 641 -15.46 -7.53 44.71
C LYS A 641 -15.37 -8.64 43.65
N SER A 642 -16.38 -9.50 43.53
CA SER A 642 -16.38 -10.57 42.53
C SER A 642 -16.61 -10.01 41.13
N ASP A 643 -17.60 -9.12 40.98
CA ASP A 643 -17.94 -8.48 39.70
C ASP A 643 -16.79 -7.63 39.14
N ASP A 644 -16.01 -6.96 40.00
CA ASP A 644 -14.86 -6.15 39.59
C ASP A 644 -13.75 -7.02 38.98
N TYR A 645 -13.50 -8.23 39.49
CA TYR A 645 -12.51 -9.16 38.94
C TYR A 645 -12.91 -9.64 37.53
N TYR A 646 -14.17 -10.05 37.33
CA TYR A 646 -14.67 -10.45 36.02
C TYR A 646 -14.64 -9.31 35.01
N ARG A 647 -15.03 -8.11 35.44
CA ARG A 647 -15.01 -6.90 34.62
C ARG A 647 -13.58 -6.60 34.13
N TYR A 648 -12.60 -6.69 35.02
CA TYR A 648 -11.21 -6.46 34.68
C TYR A 648 -10.67 -7.54 33.72
N GLY A 649 -10.92 -8.82 34.03
CA GLY A 649 -10.52 -9.94 33.17
C GLY A 649 -11.08 -9.81 31.75
N TYR A 650 -12.33 -9.38 31.60
CA TYR A 650 -12.94 -9.17 30.29
C TYR A 650 -12.32 -8.00 29.50
N ARG A 651 -11.93 -6.91 30.19
CA ARG A 651 -11.22 -5.78 29.54
C ARG A 651 -9.86 -6.20 29.03
N ILE A 652 -9.09 -6.92 29.84
CA ILE A 652 -7.78 -7.48 29.43
C ILE A 652 -7.96 -8.42 28.24
N TYR A 653 -8.98 -9.29 28.29
CA TYR A 653 -9.31 -10.17 27.18
C TYR A 653 -9.58 -9.39 25.88
N LEU A 654 -10.43 -8.36 25.92
CA LEU A 654 -10.72 -7.52 24.76
C LEU A 654 -9.47 -6.78 24.25
N PHE A 655 -8.65 -6.24 25.16
CA PHE A 655 -7.38 -5.59 24.80
C PHE A 655 -6.43 -6.56 24.10
N ASN A 656 -6.21 -7.75 24.67
CA ASN A 656 -5.36 -8.78 24.09
C ASN A 656 -5.90 -9.27 22.74
N LYS A 657 -7.22 -9.38 22.59
CA LYS A 657 -7.89 -9.68 21.31
C LYS A 657 -7.59 -8.59 20.26
N VAL A 658 -7.65 -7.31 20.62
CA VAL A 658 -7.27 -6.20 19.73
C VAL A 658 -5.79 -6.27 19.37
N MET A 659 -4.90 -6.48 20.34
CA MET A 659 -3.45 -6.55 20.12
C MET A 659 -3.04 -7.71 19.22
N ARG A 660 -3.60 -8.91 19.45
CA ARG A 660 -3.38 -10.09 18.60
C ARG A 660 -3.86 -9.87 17.17
N ALA A 661 -5.06 -9.28 16.99
CA ALA A 661 -5.56 -8.97 15.66
C ALA A 661 -4.71 -7.90 14.94
N ARG A 662 -4.23 -6.89 15.69
CA ARG A 662 -3.32 -5.85 15.19
C ARG A 662 -1.99 -6.43 14.74
N TYR A 663 -1.38 -7.29 15.55
CA TYR A 663 -0.17 -8.02 15.20
C TYR A 663 -0.32 -8.80 13.90
N ARG A 664 -1.38 -9.61 13.78
CA ARG A 664 -1.63 -10.42 12.57
C ARG A 664 -1.87 -9.55 11.34
N SER A 665 -2.63 -8.47 11.48
CA SER A 665 -2.81 -7.49 10.39
C SER A 665 -1.46 -6.93 9.91
N PHE A 666 -0.59 -6.51 10.83
CA PHE A 666 0.74 -6.01 10.49
C PHE A 666 1.61 -7.06 9.81
N LEU A 667 1.58 -8.31 10.27
CA LEU A 667 2.31 -9.41 9.67
C LEU A 667 1.90 -9.62 8.20
N PHE A 668 0.61 -9.70 7.91
CA PHE A 668 0.14 -9.88 6.53
C PHE A 668 0.43 -8.69 5.64
N ARG A 669 0.30 -7.48 6.17
CA ARG A 669 0.69 -6.26 5.45
C ARG A 669 2.16 -6.27 5.07
N ARG A 670 3.02 -6.74 5.98
CA ARG A 670 4.47 -6.87 5.79
C ARG A 670 4.80 -7.91 4.73
N ILE A 671 4.21 -9.11 4.84
CA ILE A 671 4.37 -10.17 3.83
C ILE A 671 3.93 -9.66 2.45
N TYR A 672 2.80 -8.95 2.35
CA TYR A 672 2.39 -8.34 1.08
C TYR A 672 3.42 -7.33 0.54
N SER A 673 4.04 -6.53 1.43
CA SER A 673 5.10 -5.62 1.01
C SER A 673 6.32 -6.34 0.47
N PHE A 674 6.62 -7.55 0.93
CA PHE A 674 7.72 -8.36 0.39
C PHE A 674 7.46 -8.75 -1.06
N TYR A 675 6.25 -9.24 -1.39
CA TYR A 675 5.86 -9.52 -2.78
C TYR A 675 5.97 -8.28 -3.66
N ARG A 676 5.38 -7.16 -3.20
CA ARG A 676 5.37 -5.91 -3.96
C ARG A 676 6.77 -5.37 -4.22
N VAL A 677 7.65 -5.40 -3.22
CA VAL A 677 9.02 -4.91 -3.35
C VAL A 677 9.84 -5.81 -4.26
N SER A 678 9.65 -7.13 -4.19
CA SER A 678 10.35 -8.08 -5.07
C SER A 678 10.01 -7.83 -6.54
N GLN A 679 8.71 -7.72 -6.85
CA GLN A 679 8.22 -7.40 -8.20
C GLN A 679 8.77 -6.05 -8.67
N ALA A 680 8.72 -5.04 -7.82
CA ALA A 680 9.10 -3.69 -8.20
C ALA A 680 10.63 -3.49 -8.30
N ALA A 681 11.42 -4.21 -7.49
CA ALA A 681 12.87 -4.11 -7.49
C ALA A 681 13.54 -4.91 -8.59
N ILE A 682 12.90 -5.99 -9.07
CA ILE A 682 13.47 -6.87 -10.10
C ILE A 682 12.72 -6.67 -11.41
N GLY A 683 11.40 -6.90 -11.43
CA GLY A 683 10.55 -6.79 -12.63
C GLY A 683 10.50 -5.35 -13.17
N SER A 684 10.00 -4.40 -12.38
CA SER A 684 9.85 -3.01 -12.87
C SER A 684 11.20 -2.37 -13.22
N VAL A 685 12.29 -2.70 -12.50
CA VAL A 685 13.64 -2.22 -12.84
C VAL A 685 14.13 -2.81 -14.15
N ALA A 686 13.95 -4.12 -14.37
CA ALA A 686 14.32 -4.78 -15.62
C ALA A 686 13.56 -4.16 -16.79
N VAL A 687 12.25 -3.92 -16.67
CA VAL A 687 11.46 -3.26 -17.72
C VAL A 687 11.95 -1.85 -18.01
N VAL A 688 12.18 -1.02 -16.98
CA VAL A 688 12.70 0.35 -17.19
C VAL A 688 14.07 0.31 -17.87
N CYS A 689 14.96 -0.61 -17.48
CA CYS A 689 16.26 -0.75 -18.10
C CYS A 689 16.15 -1.22 -19.56
N VAL A 690 15.38 -2.27 -19.83
CA VAL A 690 15.19 -2.82 -21.18
C VAL A 690 14.55 -1.79 -22.11
N LEU A 691 13.46 -1.13 -21.70
CA LEU A 691 12.82 -0.09 -22.51
C LEU A 691 13.75 1.10 -22.76
N SER A 692 14.53 1.52 -21.75
CA SER A 692 15.53 2.58 -21.93
C SER A 692 16.62 2.17 -22.92
N LEU A 693 17.07 0.91 -22.89
CA LEU A 693 18.07 0.39 -23.81
C LEU A 693 17.52 0.23 -25.24
N ILE A 694 16.27 -0.20 -25.40
CA ILE A 694 15.61 -0.24 -26.71
C ILE A 694 15.52 1.18 -27.29
N MET A 695 15.08 2.15 -26.49
CA MET A 695 14.92 3.54 -26.93
C MET A 695 16.26 4.20 -27.31
N ILE A 696 17.34 3.95 -26.55
CA ILE A 696 18.64 4.64 -26.73
C ILE A 696 19.56 3.89 -27.70
N VAL A 697 19.60 2.56 -27.61
CA VAL A 697 20.57 1.73 -28.34
C VAL A 697 19.94 1.19 -29.64
N SER A 698 18.72 0.65 -29.60
CA SER A 698 18.07 0.08 -30.80
C SER A 698 17.58 1.13 -31.80
N ASN A 699 17.47 2.40 -31.42
CA ASN A 699 17.05 3.49 -32.31
C ASN A 699 18.20 4.12 -33.12
N ARG A 700 19.42 3.56 -33.09
CA ARG A 700 20.54 4.10 -33.87
C ARG A 700 20.46 3.70 -35.35
N SER A 701 20.79 4.64 -36.23
CA SER A 701 20.66 4.49 -37.69
C SER A 701 21.60 3.46 -38.33
N GLY A 702 22.57 2.93 -37.60
CA GLY A 702 23.55 1.95 -38.09
C GLY A 702 23.22 0.49 -37.82
N ARG A 703 22.11 0.19 -37.12
CA ARG A 703 21.73 -1.19 -36.80
C ARG A 703 20.92 -1.82 -37.93
N ALA A 704 21.20 -3.10 -38.18
CA ALA A 704 20.47 -3.90 -39.15
C ALA A 704 18.98 -4.04 -38.77
N ILE A 705 18.70 -4.19 -37.47
CA ILE A 705 17.33 -4.31 -36.95
C ILE A 705 16.96 -3.07 -36.15
N LYS A 706 15.83 -2.46 -36.52
CA LYS A 706 15.21 -1.36 -35.79
C LYS A 706 14.15 -1.88 -34.82
N LEU A 707 14.57 -2.58 -33.77
CA LEU A 707 13.66 -3.19 -32.78
C LEU A 707 12.68 -2.15 -32.18
N PHE A 708 13.13 -0.90 -32.01
CA PHE A 708 12.28 0.18 -31.51
C PHE A 708 11.01 0.38 -32.36
N VAL A 709 11.12 0.36 -33.69
CA VAL A 709 10.00 0.58 -34.62
C VAL A 709 8.98 -0.55 -34.52
N GLY A 710 9.45 -1.81 -34.53
CA GLY A 710 8.55 -2.96 -34.38
C GLY A 710 7.83 -2.94 -33.02
N VAL A 711 8.54 -2.64 -31.93
CA VAL A 711 7.90 -2.55 -30.61
C VAL A 711 6.92 -1.38 -30.53
N GLU A 712 7.23 -0.23 -31.15
CA GLU A 712 6.34 0.93 -31.24
C GLU A 712 5.02 0.58 -31.92
N GLU A 713 5.07 -0.11 -33.06
CA GLU A 713 3.88 -0.50 -33.81
C GLU A 713 3.00 -1.48 -33.04
N HIS A 714 3.60 -2.51 -32.42
CA HIS A 714 2.87 -3.47 -31.59
C HIS A 714 2.25 -2.80 -30.36
N ILE A 715 2.95 -1.83 -29.75
CA ILE A 715 2.43 -1.04 -28.64
C ILE A 715 1.26 -0.17 -29.09
N CYS A 716 1.36 0.53 -30.22
CA CYS A 716 0.26 1.30 -30.79
C CYS A 716 -0.99 0.43 -31.00
N THR A 717 -0.80 -0.76 -31.56
CA THR A 717 -1.86 -1.76 -31.79
C THR A 717 -2.46 -2.23 -30.47
N PHE A 718 -1.63 -2.50 -29.46
CA PHE A 718 -2.08 -2.88 -28.11
C PHE A 718 -2.98 -1.80 -27.45
N PHE A 719 -2.68 -0.52 -27.69
CA PHE A 719 -3.49 0.61 -27.22
C PHE A 719 -4.68 0.97 -28.13
N ASN A 720 -4.81 0.32 -29.29
CA ASN A 720 -5.78 0.65 -30.33
C ASN A 720 -5.64 2.09 -30.83
N LEU A 721 -4.40 2.56 -30.93
CA LEU A 721 -4.05 3.85 -31.52
C LEU A 721 -3.78 3.61 -33.02
N ASN A 722 -4.47 4.35 -33.89
CA ASN A 722 -4.23 4.32 -35.34
C ASN A 722 -2.90 5.03 -35.66
N CYS A 723 -1.76 4.39 -35.37
CA CYS A 723 -0.43 4.90 -35.70
C CYS A 723 -0.06 4.67 -37.18
N GLY A 724 -0.85 3.89 -37.92
CA GLY A 724 -0.59 3.50 -39.31
C GLY A 724 -1.25 4.38 -40.39
N LEU A 725 -1.68 5.62 -40.08
CA LEU A 725 -2.07 6.54 -41.16
C LEU A 725 -0.79 6.97 -41.90
N SER A 726 -0.73 6.58 -43.18
CA SER A 726 0.47 6.62 -44.00
C SER A 726 1.12 8.00 -44.08
N ARG A 727 2.46 7.98 -44.19
CA ARG A 727 3.36 9.14 -44.41
C ARG A 727 2.97 10.03 -45.58
N GLU A 728 2.10 9.56 -46.48
CA GLU A 728 1.76 10.22 -47.74
C GLU A 728 0.36 10.85 -47.74
N ALA A 729 -0.56 10.44 -46.86
CA ALA A 729 -1.94 10.94 -46.87
C ALA A 729 -2.18 12.21 -46.02
N LEU A 730 -1.16 12.75 -45.35
CA LEU A 730 -1.33 13.81 -44.35
C LEU A 730 -0.67 15.14 -44.77
N SER A 731 -1.13 15.70 -45.88
CA SER A 731 -0.80 17.07 -46.30
C SER A 731 -1.66 18.16 -45.61
N ALA A 732 -2.45 17.83 -44.58
CA ALA A 732 -3.28 18.82 -43.86
C ALA A 732 -3.36 18.61 -42.32
N ASP A 733 -2.63 19.45 -41.60
CA ASP A 733 -2.98 20.17 -40.35
C ASP A 733 -3.27 19.50 -38.99
N THR A 734 -3.19 18.18 -38.78
CA THR A 734 -3.25 17.65 -37.40
C THR A 734 -1.87 17.57 -36.73
N LEU A 735 -1.58 18.59 -35.91
CA LEU A 735 -0.36 18.80 -35.12
C LEU A 735 0.07 17.56 -34.29
N LEU A 736 -0.90 16.76 -33.83
CA LEU A 736 -0.65 15.56 -33.03
C LEU A 736 -0.07 14.37 -33.84
N THR A 737 -0.40 14.30 -35.13
CA THR A 737 -0.01 13.20 -36.03
C THR A 737 1.33 13.49 -36.72
N SER A 738 1.69 14.77 -36.86
CA SER A 738 2.99 15.21 -37.43
C SER A 738 4.20 14.93 -36.53
N LEU A 739 3.96 14.53 -35.29
CA LEU A 739 4.99 14.26 -34.30
C LEU A 739 4.96 12.78 -33.96
N HIS A 740 6.10 12.10 -34.08
CA HIS A 740 6.41 10.76 -33.51
C HIS A 740 6.14 10.63 -31.98
N VAL A 741 5.47 11.63 -31.39
CA VAL A 741 5.11 11.77 -29.99
C VAL A 741 4.15 10.69 -29.52
N ALA A 742 3.27 10.12 -30.36
CA ALA A 742 2.31 9.12 -29.88
C ALA A 742 3.00 7.83 -29.39
N GLY A 743 3.90 7.26 -30.20
CA GLY A 743 4.67 6.08 -29.81
C GLY A 743 5.63 6.36 -28.66
N ASP A 744 6.40 7.45 -28.75
CA ASP A 744 7.28 7.92 -27.68
C ASP A 744 6.52 8.14 -26.36
N PHE A 745 5.32 8.73 -26.42
CA PHE A 745 4.47 8.96 -25.25
C PHE A 745 4.07 7.64 -24.60
N VAL A 746 3.69 6.63 -25.37
CA VAL A 746 3.30 5.34 -24.79
C VAL A 746 4.50 4.62 -24.15
N PHE A 747 5.68 4.64 -24.79
CA PHE A 747 6.91 4.12 -24.20
C PHE A 747 7.27 4.84 -22.90
N ILE A 748 7.24 6.18 -22.92
CA ILE A 748 7.51 7.02 -21.74
C ILE A 748 6.50 6.74 -20.64
N MET A 749 5.21 6.60 -20.97
CA MET A 749 4.16 6.28 -20.00
C MET A 749 4.34 4.89 -19.38
N SER A 750 4.76 3.90 -20.18
CA SER A 750 5.09 2.55 -19.69
C SER A 750 6.29 2.58 -18.73
N MET A 751 7.36 3.28 -19.11
CA MET A 751 8.54 3.48 -18.25
C MET A 751 8.18 4.26 -16.96
N ALA A 752 7.40 5.34 -17.08
CA ALA A 752 6.97 6.16 -15.95
C ALA A 752 6.07 5.37 -14.99
N PHE A 753 5.19 4.51 -15.51
CA PHE A 753 4.36 3.62 -14.69
C PHE A 753 5.22 2.62 -13.90
N SER A 754 6.15 1.92 -14.56
CA SER A 754 7.08 1.00 -13.88
C SER A 754 7.96 1.73 -12.87
N PHE A 755 8.43 2.93 -13.19
CA PHE A 755 9.19 3.76 -12.27
C PHE A 755 8.35 4.20 -11.06
N TYR A 756 7.10 4.61 -11.25
CA TYR A 756 6.18 4.92 -10.16
C TYR A 756 5.90 3.69 -9.28
N MET A 757 5.74 2.50 -9.87
CA MET A 757 5.55 1.26 -9.13
C MET A 757 6.78 0.92 -8.28
N MET A 758 7.99 1.08 -8.82
CA MET A 758 9.26 0.99 -8.10
C MET A 758 9.29 1.94 -6.91
N ILE A 759 9.17 3.26 -7.11
CA ILE A 759 9.29 4.23 -6.03
C ILE A 759 8.20 4.05 -4.97
N SER A 760 6.95 3.82 -5.39
CA SER A 760 5.84 3.62 -4.45
C SER A 760 5.98 2.33 -3.63
N SER A 761 6.61 1.28 -4.18
CA SER A 761 6.93 0.05 -3.43
C SER A 761 8.01 0.30 -2.37
N LEU A 762 9.08 1.02 -2.72
CA LEU A 762 10.21 1.33 -1.84
C LEU A 762 9.77 2.23 -0.68
N VAL A 763 8.99 3.28 -0.97
CA VAL A 763 8.40 4.14 0.07
C VAL A 763 7.49 3.33 0.98
N ARG A 764 6.68 2.41 0.44
CA ARG A 764 5.82 1.54 1.27
C ARG A 764 6.64 0.57 2.11
N TYR A 765 7.71 0.00 1.58
CA TYR A 765 8.61 -0.89 2.33
C TYR A 765 9.18 -0.19 3.55
N VAL A 766 9.77 1.00 3.36
CA VAL A 766 10.36 1.78 4.46
C VAL A 766 9.30 2.36 5.38
N TYR A 767 8.15 2.76 4.84
CA TYR A 767 7.02 3.19 5.66
C TYR A 767 6.59 2.09 6.62
N GLN A 768 6.53 0.84 6.14
CA GLN A 768 6.19 -0.27 6.99
C GLN A 768 7.34 -0.62 7.93
N SER A 769 8.60 -0.63 7.47
CA SER A 769 9.76 -0.98 8.30
C SER A 769 9.97 -0.02 9.45
N LYS A 770 9.64 1.25 9.22
CA LYS A 770 9.52 2.27 10.26
C LYS A 770 8.15 2.26 10.93
N VAL A 771 7.44 1.14 11.06
CA VAL A 771 6.16 0.96 11.78
C VAL A 771 5.15 2.11 11.56
N MET A 772 4.97 2.52 10.29
CA MET A 772 4.06 3.59 9.89
C MET A 772 4.41 5.00 10.41
N ASN A 773 5.66 5.26 10.75
CA ASN A 773 6.08 6.49 11.42
C ASN A 773 6.46 7.65 10.51
N MET A 774 6.16 7.56 9.22
CA MET A 774 6.46 8.65 8.30
C MET A 774 5.25 9.55 8.07
N SER A 775 5.43 10.86 8.09
CA SER A 775 4.41 11.81 7.62
C SER A 775 4.23 11.67 6.10
N THR A 776 3.12 12.17 5.55
CA THR A 776 2.90 12.18 4.08
C THR A 776 3.94 13.02 3.36
N ASN A 777 4.30 14.19 3.91
CA ASN A 777 5.37 15.03 3.35
C ASN A 777 6.74 14.34 3.45
N GLY A 778 6.99 13.60 4.54
CA GLY A 778 8.16 12.74 4.66
C GLY A 778 8.19 11.62 3.62
N GLN A 779 7.02 11.03 3.29
CA GLN A 779 6.91 10.04 2.22
C GLN A 779 7.23 10.63 0.85
N ILE A 780 6.76 11.85 0.56
CA ILE A 780 7.06 12.54 -0.70
C ILE A 780 8.56 12.89 -0.77
N CYS A 781 9.14 13.43 0.30
CA CYS A 781 10.57 13.76 0.35
C CYS A 781 11.44 12.51 0.16
N LEU A 782 11.07 11.40 0.80
CA LEU A 782 11.75 10.12 0.64
C LEU A 782 11.55 9.52 -0.76
N SER A 783 10.37 9.69 -1.35
CA SER A 783 10.06 9.31 -2.73
C SER A 783 10.97 10.02 -3.72
N LEU A 784 11.22 11.33 -3.52
CA LEU A 784 12.14 12.12 -4.35
C LEU A 784 13.59 11.65 -4.17
N TYR A 785 14.02 11.38 -2.93
CA TYR A 785 15.32 10.76 -2.66
C TYR A 785 15.49 9.44 -3.43
N TYR A 786 14.52 8.54 -3.34
CA TYR A 786 14.55 7.26 -4.06
C TYR A 786 14.54 7.45 -5.58
N SER A 787 13.73 8.38 -6.08
CA SER A 787 13.68 8.71 -7.50
C SER A 787 15.06 9.11 -8.02
N MET A 788 15.76 10.00 -7.32
CA MET A 788 17.07 10.48 -7.74
C MET A 788 18.13 9.37 -7.74
N HIS A 789 18.13 8.50 -6.73
CA HIS A 789 19.05 7.35 -6.69
C HIS A 789 18.74 6.32 -7.77
N CYS A 790 17.47 6.04 -8.04
CA CYS A 790 17.07 5.14 -9.12
C CYS A 790 17.48 5.69 -10.50
N ILE A 791 17.31 7.00 -10.75
CA ILE A 791 17.79 7.63 -11.99
C ILE A 791 19.32 7.52 -12.08
N CYS A 792 20.04 7.81 -11.00
CA CYS A 792 21.49 7.63 -10.96
C CYS A 792 21.91 6.20 -11.33
N ARG A 793 21.21 5.17 -10.83
CA ARG A 793 21.47 3.76 -11.17
C ARG A 793 21.14 3.45 -12.63
N LEU A 794 20.02 3.95 -13.14
CA LEU A 794 19.62 3.76 -14.53
C LEU A 794 20.66 4.36 -15.48
N THR A 795 21.20 5.55 -15.17
CA THR A 795 22.24 6.20 -15.99
C THR A 795 23.55 5.42 -16.03
N VAL A 796 23.89 4.66 -14.98
CA VAL A 796 25.06 3.75 -14.99
C VAL A 796 24.86 2.65 -16.02
N ILE A 797 23.69 2.02 -16.03
CA ILE A 797 23.36 0.95 -16.98
C ILE A 797 23.35 1.50 -18.40
N ILE A 798 22.65 2.62 -18.63
CA ILE A 798 22.57 3.27 -19.94
C ILE A 798 23.96 3.63 -20.48
N ALA A 799 24.84 4.19 -19.65
CA ALA A 799 26.17 4.57 -20.09
C ALA A 799 27.08 3.38 -20.43
N LEU A 800 26.99 2.28 -19.66
CA LEU A 800 27.73 1.05 -19.94
C LEU A 800 27.37 0.49 -21.33
N PHE A 801 26.10 0.50 -21.70
CA PHE A 801 25.66 -0.03 -22.99
C PHE A 801 25.77 0.95 -24.15
N SER A 802 25.45 2.24 -23.94
CA SER A 802 25.49 3.25 -25.00
C SER A 802 26.90 3.56 -25.50
N THR A 803 27.93 3.39 -24.66
CA THR A 803 29.34 3.56 -25.06
C THR A 803 29.98 2.30 -25.65
N ALA A 804 29.35 1.13 -25.49
CA ALA A 804 29.86 -0.15 -25.98
C ALA A 804 29.49 -0.45 -27.45
N GLU A 805 28.76 0.46 -28.08
CA GLU A 805 28.30 0.34 -29.47
C GLU A 805 29.23 1.08 -30.43
N GLU A 806 29.53 0.46 -31.58
CA GLU A 806 30.41 1.01 -32.60
C GLU A 806 29.80 2.24 -33.26
N ASN A 807 30.55 3.34 -33.28
CA ASN A 807 30.12 4.57 -33.94
C ASN A 807 30.51 4.53 -35.42
N THR A 808 29.52 4.18 -36.26
CA THR A 808 29.65 4.07 -37.72
C THR A 808 30.21 5.34 -38.38
N GLN A 809 29.99 6.53 -37.81
CA GLN A 809 30.51 7.77 -38.37
C GLN A 809 32.01 7.98 -38.15
N SER A 810 32.55 7.46 -37.05
CA SER A 810 33.95 7.67 -36.65
C SER A 810 34.90 6.57 -37.11
N GLY A 811 34.35 5.38 -37.43
CA GLY A 811 35.14 4.18 -37.69
C GLY A 811 35.96 3.68 -36.49
N GLN A 812 35.82 4.29 -35.31
CA GLN A 812 36.50 3.85 -34.09
C GLN A 812 35.71 2.73 -33.42
N LYS A 813 36.36 1.57 -33.29
CA LYS A 813 35.82 0.45 -32.54
C LYS A 813 35.92 0.74 -31.04
N PRO A 814 34.83 0.55 -30.26
CA PRO A 814 34.89 0.72 -28.81
C PRO A 814 35.85 -0.30 -28.21
N ILE A 815 36.58 0.10 -27.16
CA ILE A 815 37.52 -0.78 -26.46
C ILE A 815 36.75 -1.97 -25.86
N ILE A 816 35.58 -1.69 -25.30
CA ILE A 816 34.69 -2.68 -24.70
C ILE A 816 33.47 -2.83 -25.61
N SER A 817 33.38 -3.96 -26.30
CA SER A 817 32.19 -4.28 -27.08
C SER A 817 30.98 -4.60 -26.19
N LEU A 818 29.81 -4.64 -26.81
CA LEU A 818 28.52 -4.80 -26.14
C LEU A 818 28.40 -6.08 -25.28
N PHE A 819 28.96 -7.20 -25.74
CA PHE A 819 28.92 -8.49 -25.03
C PHE A 819 29.77 -8.47 -23.74
N PRO A 820 31.06 -8.06 -23.77
CA PRO A 820 31.82 -7.76 -22.56
C PRO A 820 31.13 -6.76 -21.63
N ALA A 821 30.49 -5.71 -22.16
CA ALA A 821 29.76 -4.74 -21.34
C ALA A 821 28.58 -5.39 -20.58
N ALA A 822 27.85 -6.32 -21.20
CA ALA A 822 26.81 -7.10 -20.54
C ALA A 822 27.37 -7.98 -19.41
N ILE A 823 28.50 -8.66 -19.64
CA ILE A 823 29.18 -9.47 -18.61
C ILE A 823 29.64 -8.59 -17.45
N ILE A 824 30.27 -7.44 -17.73
CA ILE A 824 30.71 -6.49 -16.72
C ILE A 824 29.52 -5.98 -15.90
N SER A 825 28.41 -5.64 -16.56
CA SER A 825 27.19 -5.19 -15.89
C SER A 825 26.63 -6.26 -14.92
N TYR A 826 26.59 -7.52 -15.37
CA TYR A 826 26.17 -8.65 -14.51
C TYR A 826 27.13 -8.89 -13.34
N LEU A 827 28.45 -8.84 -13.58
CA LEU A 827 29.46 -8.97 -12.53
C LEU A 827 29.39 -7.84 -11.51
N LEU A 828 29.18 -6.59 -11.95
CA LEU A 828 29.00 -5.45 -11.06
C LEU A 828 27.74 -5.59 -10.20
N PHE A 829 26.63 -6.06 -10.79
CA PHE A 829 25.40 -6.27 -10.04
C PHE A 829 25.55 -7.37 -8.98
N THR A 830 26.15 -8.51 -9.34
CA THR A 830 26.38 -9.63 -8.42
C THR A 830 27.39 -9.27 -7.31
N LEU A 831 28.49 -8.59 -7.66
CA LEU A 831 29.45 -8.06 -6.69
C LEU A 831 28.79 -7.07 -5.74
N GLN A 832 27.94 -6.18 -6.24
CA GLN A 832 27.21 -5.22 -5.42
C GLN A 832 26.28 -5.93 -4.40
N VAL A 833 25.51 -6.94 -4.83
CA VAL A 833 24.66 -7.74 -3.93
C VAL A 833 25.50 -8.40 -2.83
N LEU A 834 26.64 -9.01 -3.20
CA LEU A 834 27.54 -9.68 -2.28
C LEU A 834 28.16 -8.70 -1.27
N LEU A 835 28.68 -7.56 -1.74
CA LEU A 835 29.30 -6.55 -0.88
C LEU A 835 28.30 -5.98 0.13
N ILE A 836 27.06 -5.71 -0.29
CA ILE A 836 26.00 -5.24 0.62
C ILE A 836 25.66 -6.33 1.65
N TYR A 837 25.52 -7.59 1.23
CA TYR A 837 25.22 -8.70 2.13
C TYR A 837 26.34 -8.89 3.17
N VAL A 838 27.60 -8.95 2.73
CA VAL A 838 28.77 -9.11 3.61
C VAL A 838 28.91 -7.93 4.56
N PHE A 839 28.73 -6.70 4.06
CA PHE A 839 28.74 -5.50 4.89
C PHE A 839 27.66 -5.58 5.98
N LYS A 840 26.41 -5.86 5.62
CA LYS A 840 25.32 -5.94 6.60
C LYS A 840 25.53 -7.08 7.59
N SER A 841 25.88 -8.27 7.13
CA SER A 841 26.09 -9.42 8.03
C SER A 841 27.24 -9.21 9.02
N ARG A 842 28.31 -8.50 8.61
CA ARG A 842 29.48 -8.28 9.46
C ARG A 842 29.32 -7.11 10.43
N PHE A 843 28.74 -6.00 9.99
CA PHE A 843 28.69 -4.76 10.77
C PHE A 843 27.35 -4.51 11.46
N ILE A 844 26.31 -5.28 11.15
CA ILE A 844 24.97 -5.09 11.68
C ILE A 844 24.54 -6.38 12.41
N PRO A 845 24.64 -6.45 13.75
CA PRO A 845 24.26 -7.65 14.49
C PRO A 845 22.78 -7.96 14.31
N GLU A 846 21.91 -6.95 14.31
CA GLU A 846 20.46 -7.15 14.18
C GLU A 846 20.05 -7.73 12.82
N PHE A 847 20.90 -7.58 11.80
CA PHE A 847 20.68 -8.16 10.49
C PHE A 847 20.74 -9.68 10.57
N ASN A 848 21.65 -10.24 11.38
CA ASN A 848 21.81 -11.68 11.54
C ASN A 848 20.64 -12.30 12.32
N ASP A 849 20.02 -11.54 13.22
CA ASP A 849 18.81 -11.95 13.96
C ASP A 849 17.55 -11.96 13.07
N GLY A 850 17.61 -11.27 11.93
CA GLY A 850 16.51 -11.16 10.98
C GLY A 850 16.19 -12.45 10.22
N ASN A 851 14.92 -12.59 9.82
CA ASN A 851 14.50 -13.67 8.93
C ASN A 851 15.30 -13.63 7.61
N LEU A 852 15.64 -14.80 7.06
CA LEU A 852 16.42 -14.90 5.82
C LEU A 852 15.80 -14.11 4.66
N ILE A 853 14.49 -14.23 4.46
CA ILE A 853 13.77 -13.51 3.39
C ILE A 853 13.90 -12.00 3.57
N GLU A 854 13.79 -11.51 4.80
CA GLU A 854 13.92 -10.10 5.07
C GLU A 854 15.35 -9.60 4.83
N ARG A 855 16.36 -10.37 5.24
CA ARG A 855 17.77 -10.07 4.96
C ARG A 855 17.99 -9.94 3.45
N LEU A 856 17.56 -10.94 2.69
CA LEU A 856 17.70 -10.97 1.22
C LEU A 856 16.97 -9.79 0.57
N LEU A 857 15.72 -9.53 0.95
CA LEU A 857 14.95 -8.40 0.41
C LEU A 857 15.58 -7.05 0.76
N ASN A 858 16.11 -6.89 1.97
CA ASN A 858 16.78 -5.65 2.34
C ASN A 858 18.08 -5.45 1.54
N VAL A 859 18.80 -6.52 1.23
CA VAL A 859 19.98 -6.46 0.35
C VAL A 859 19.57 -6.09 -1.08
N PHE A 860 18.54 -6.72 -1.65
CA PHE A 860 18.02 -6.37 -2.97
C PHE A 860 17.51 -4.93 -3.05
N VAL A 861 16.80 -4.45 -2.04
CA VAL A 861 16.37 -3.05 -1.98
C VAL A 861 17.57 -2.10 -1.94
N ASN A 862 18.63 -2.48 -1.22
CA ASN A 862 19.86 -1.70 -1.14
C ASN A 862 20.71 -1.70 -2.40
N THR A 863 20.44 -2.59 -3.37
CA THR A 863 21.08 -2.46 -4.69
C THR A 863 20.54 -1.27 -5.47
N LEU A 864 19.26 -0.92 -5.24
CA LEU A 864 18.59 0.20 -5.88
C LEU A 864 18.79 1.50 -5.11
N VAL A 865 18.50 1.48 -3.81
CA VAL A 865 18.57 2.68 -2.97
C VAL A 865 19.05 2.39 -1.56
N VAL A 866 19.87 3.29 -1.03
CA VAL A 866 20.42 3.15 0.31
C VAL A 866 19.34 3.32 1.38
N ILE A 867 19.05 2.21 2.07
CA ILE A 867 18.08 2.08 3.15
C ILE A 867 18.71 1.29 4.31
N PRO A 868 18.73 1.84 5.54
CA PRO A 868 19.28 1.18 6.68
C PRO A 868 18.42 -0.02 7.06
N TYR A 869 19.06 -1.09 7.54
CA TYR A 869 18.33 -2.22 8.06
C TYR A 869 17.62 -1.81 9.35
N THR A 870 16.31 -1.94 9.39
CA THR A 870 15.55 -1.79 10.64
C THR A 870 15.05 -3.18 10.98
N SER A 871 15.60 -3.78 12.05
CA SER A 871 14.94 -4.91 12.68
C SER A 871 13.55 -4.44 13.03
N TRP A 872 12.56 -5.21 12.61
CA TRP A 872 11.20 -4.85 12.96
C TRP A 872 11.05 -5.29 14.39
N ASP A 873 10.80 -4.33 15.26
CA ASP A 873 10.20 -4.58 16.57
C ASP A 873 8.75 -5.01 16.32
N VAL A 874 8.57 -6.12 15.59
CA VAL A 874 7.42 -6.97 15.78
C VAL A 874 7.46 -7.24 17.27
N PRO A 875 6.47 -6.76 18.06
CA PRO A 875 6.43 -7.06 19.48
C PRO A 875 6.69 -8.55 19.56
N HIS A 876 7.76 -8.97 20.25
CA HIS A 876 8.03 -10.39 20.43
C HIS A 876 6.68 -11.02 20.73
N GLU A 877 6.29 -12.01 19.91
CA GLU A 877 5.02 -12.74 20.06
C GLU A 877 4.83 -12.88 21.57
N PRO A 878 3.79 -12.25 22.17
CA PRO A 878 3.72 -12.03 23.62
C PRO A 878 4.11 -13.35 24.25
N PRO A 879 5.21 -13.35 25.04
CA PRO A 879 6.13 -14.46 25.14
C PRO A 879 5.35 -15.76 25.10
N ALA A 880 5.65 -16.66 24.16
CA ALA A 880 4.93 -17.92 24.04
C ALA A 880 4.90 -18.71 25.37
N ARG A 881 5.75 -18.36 26.35
CA ARG A 881 5.66 -18.75 27.76
C ARG A 881 4.34 -18.40 28.43
N ALA A 882 3.74 -17.25 28.15
CA ALA A 882 2.38 -16.95 28.57
C ALA A 882 1.43 -17.98 27.97
N GLU A 883 1.51 -18.30 26.67
CA GLU A 883 0.66 -19.33 26.05
C GLU A 883 0.96 -20.76 26.56
N SER A 884 2.22 -21.18 26.76
CA SER A 884 2.57 -22.53 27.27
C SER A 884 2.27 -22.72 28.76
N TRP A 885 2.28 -21.63 29.55
CA TRP A 885 1.84 -21.67 30.96
C TRP A 885 0.38 -22.04 31.13
N TRP A 886 -0.49 -21.79 30.13
CA TRP A 886 -1.90 -22.25 30.19
C TRP A 886 -2.07 -23.76 29.93
N TRP A 887 -1.02 -24.47 29.51
CA TRP A 887 -1.15 -25.85 29.03
C TRP A 887 -0.28 -26.88 29.77
N ASP A 888 0.87 -26.49 30.34
CA ASP A 888 1.81 -27.45 30.95
C ASP A 888 1.54 -27.75 32.45
N GLN A 889 0.41 -27.30 33.04
CA GLN A 889 0.15 -27.47 34.48
C GLN A 889 -0.76 -28.65 34.86
N GLU A 890 -1.12 -29.53 33.92
CA GLU A 890 -2.05 -30.63 34.24
C GLU A 890 -1.37 -31.95 34.68
N SER A 891 -0.03 -32.04 34.73
CA SER A 891 0.66 -33.30 35.10
C SER A 891 1.64 -33.24 36.28
N ASP A 892 2.00 -32.06 36.80
CA ASP A 892 2.81 -31.94 38.02
C ASP A 892 2.17 -30.90 38.95
N GLY A 893 1.72 -31.36 40.12
CA GLY A 893 1.00 -30.54 41.10
C GLY A 893 1.67 -29.19 41.41
N PRO A 894 0.89 -28.16 41.80
CA PRO A 894 1.34 -26.79 41.88
C PRO A 894 2.51 -26.65 42.85
N ARG A 895 3.72 -26.45 42.34
CA ARG A 895 4.81 -25.90 43.14
C ARG A 895 4.53 -24.39 43.28
N PRO A 896 4.28 -23.87 44.49
CA PRO A 896 3.95 -22.46 44.65
C PRO A 896 5.15 -21.58 44.28
N ILE A 897 5.03 -20.88 43.16
CA ILE A 897 5.94 -19.79 42.71
C ILE A 897 5.75 -18.51 43.57
N LYS A 898 4.93 -18.56 44.64
CA LYS A 898 4.83 -17.51 45.67
C LYS A 898 6.11 -17.27 46.48
N ARG A 899 7.24 -17.91 46.16
CA ARG A 899 8.48 -17.87 46.94
C ARG A 899 9.55 -16.90 46.44
N SER A 900 9.38 -16.11 45.37
CA SER A 900 10.37 -15.06 45.03
C SER A 900 10.02 -13.72 45.70
N ALA A 901 8.80 -13.21 45.51
CA ALA A 901 8.37 -11.93 46.10
C ALA A 901 8.27 -11.97 47.63
N SER A 902 7.80 -13.08 48.22
CA SER A 902 7.78 -13.27 49.68
C SER A 902 9.18 -13.47 50.27
N ARG A 903 10.13 -13.99 49.48
CA ARG A 903 11.53 -14.20 49.89
C ARG A 903 12.36 -12.94 49.70
N GLN A 904 12.04 -12.08 48.73
CA GLN A 904 12.52 -10.69 48.62
C GLN A 904 11.96 -9.80 49.75
N ARG A 905 10.67 -9.91 50.09
CA ARG A 905 10.13 -9.27 51.31
C ARG A 905 10.80 -9.82 52.57
N ALA A 906 11.02 -11.13 52.67
CA ALA A 906 11.73 -11.71 53.80
C ALA A 906 13.21 -11.31 53.84
N GLN A 907 13.89 -11.16 52.71
CA GLN A 907 15.30 -10.74 52.63
C GLN A 907 15.47 -9.25 52.90
N SER A 908 14.58 -8.38 52.43
CA SER A 908 14.57 -6.95 52.78
C SER A 908 14.19 -6.72 54.25
N ILE A 909 13.24 -7.50 54.79
CA ILE A 909 12.94 -7.53 56.23
C ILE A 909 14.13 -8.09 57.03
N LYS A 910 14.88 -9.06 56.49
CA LYS A 910 16.07 -9.62 57.15
C LYS A 910 17.28 -8.68 57.08
N ALA A 911 17.43 -7.91 56.00
CA ALA A 911 18.46 -6.88 55.84
C ALA A 911 18.17 -5.66 56.73
N SER A 912 16.92 -5.19 56.79
CA SER A 912 16.50 -4.16 57.75
C SER A 912 16.62 -4.63 59.20
N LYS A 913 16.30 -5.89 59.51
CA LYS A 913 16.53 -6.48 60.83
C LYS A 913 18.01 -6.69 61.16
N LEU A 914 18.89 -6.87 60.17
CA LEU A 914 20.34 -6.92 60.38
C LEU A 914 20.90 -5.52 60.67
N LEU A 915 20.40 -4.49 59.98
CA LEU A 915 20.69 -3.08 60.25
C LEU A 915 20.15 -2.60 61.61
N GLU A 916 19.00 -3.12 62.08
CA GLU A 916 18.48 -2.82 63.43
C GLU A 916 19.18 -3.59 64.56
N LYS A 917 19.78 -4.76 64.28
CA LYS A 917 20.45 -5.58 65.30
C LYS A 917 21.86 -5.10 65.65
N GLU A 918 22.46 -4.23 64.84
CA GLU A 918 23.67 -3.49 65.20
C GLU A 918 23.33 -2.16 65.87
N LYS A 919 22.64 -2.21 67.02
CA LYS A 919 22.73 -1.14 68.02
C LYS A 919 23.90 -1.46 68.95
N PRO A 920 25.07 -0.81 68.84
CA PRO A 920 26.07 -0.91 69.87
C PRO A 920 25.56 -0.18 71.12
N ASN A 921 25.68 -0.84 72.27
CA ASN A 921 25.49 -0.23 73.57
C ASN A 921 26.36 1.03 73.69
N SER A 922 25.69 2.16 73.91
CA SER A 922 26.18 3.35 74.64
C SER A 922 27.66 3.71 74.45
N ILE A 923 28.02 4.22 73.27
CA ILE A 923 28.99 5.31 73.16
C ILE A 923 28.37 6.32 72.20
N GLY A 924 28.13 7.54 72.68
CA GLY A 924 27.54 8.64 71.91
C GLY A 924 28.47 9.10 70.79
N LEU A 925 28.51 8.34 69.70
CA LEU A 925 29.02 8.79 68.42
C LEU A 925 27.84 9.06 67.50
N ASP A 926 27.79 10.29 67.04
CA ASP A 926 26.78 10.85 66.15
C ASP A 926 26.79 10.08 64.81
N LEU A 927 25.96 9.03 64.72
CA LEU A 927 25.86 8.15 63.56
C LEU A 927 25.38 8.90 62.29
N SER A 928 24.88 10.12 62.45
CA SER A 928 24.57 11.03 61.35
C SER A 928 25.83 11.45 60.55
N MET A 929 27.01 11.49 61.18
CA MET A 929 28.27 11.83 60.50
C MET A 929 28.88 10.69 59.68
N ILE A 930 28.53 9.42 59.96
CA ILE A 930 29.06 8.24 59.22
C ILE A 930 28.07 7.77 58.15
N ALA A 931 26.76 7.91 58.38
CA ALA A 931 25.74 7.58 57.40
C ALA A 931 25.70 8.58 56.22
N GLY A 932 25.95 9.87 56.48
CA GLY A 932 25.96 10.91 55.44
C GLY A 932 26.92 10.63 54.27
N PRO A 933 28.21 10.32 54.51
CA PRO A 933 29.17 9.98 53.45
C PRO A 933 28.80 8.73 52.65
N LEU A 934 28.20 7.72 53.29
CA LEU A 934 27.78 6.48 52.63
C LEU A 934 26.55 6.71 51.73
N ILE A 935 25.55 7.46 52.20
CA ILE A 935 24.35 7.79 51.41
C ILE A 935 24.73 8.68 50.21
N ILE A 936 25.61 9.68 50.42
CA ILE A 936 26.14 10.53 49.34
C ILE A 936 26.99 9.71 48.35
N GLY A 937 27.71 8.69 48.84
CA GLY A 937 28.50 7.77 48.01
C GLY A 937 27.63 6.87 47.13
N VAL A 938 26.55 6.31 47.68
CA VAL A 938 25.62 5.42 46.95
C VAL A 938 24.88 6.18 45.85
N GLY A 939 24.40 7.40 46.11
CA GLY A 939 23.74 8.21 45.07
C GLY A 939 24.67 8.57 43.91
N LYS A 940 25.95 8.87 44.20
CA LYS A 940 26.95 9.12 43.13
C LYS A 940 27.31 7.85 42.36
N LEU A 941 27.32 6.69 43.02
CA LEU A 941 27.57 5.39 42.40
C LEU A 941 26.40 4.99 41.48
N SER A 942 25.17 5.11 41.97
CA SER A 942 23.92 4.86 41.22
C SER A 942 23.91 5.62 39.90
N LYS A 943 24.08 6.95 39.94
CA LYS A 943 24.11 7.82 38.75
C LYS A 943 25.21 7.44 37.75
N GLU A 944 26.35 6.93 38.21
CA GLU A 944 27.42 6.50 37.31
C GLU A 944 27.16 5.12 36.71
N ILE A 945 26.55 4.18 37.45
CA ILE A 945 26.08 2.89 36.91
C ILE A 945 25.01 3.12 35.84
N GLU A 946 24.02 3.98 36.12
CA GLU A 946 23.00 4.38 35.14
C GLU A 946 23.63 4.99 33.89
N LYS A 947 24.60 5.90 34.07
CA LYS A 947 25.33 6.52 32.96
C LYS A 947 26.09 5.51 32.13
N ILE A 948 26.65 4.45 32.73
CA ILE A 948 27.30 3.35 32.02
C ILE A 948 26.29 2.56 31.21
N TRP A 949 25.12 2.23 31.77
CA TRP A 949 24.06 1.54 31.05
C TRP A 949 23.52 2.39 29.88
N TRP A 950 23.28 3.68 30.10
CA TRP A 950 22.82 4.62 29.06
C TRP A 950 23.84 4.87 27.94
N LYS A 951 25.12 4.47 28.07
CA LYS A 951 26.05 4.43 26.92
C LYS A 951 25.68 3.33 25.92
N ASN A 952 25.11 2.22 26.40
CA ASN A 952 24.65 1.12 25.56
C ASN A 952 23.46 0.38 26.22
N PRO A 953 22.23 0.91 26.11
CA PRO A 953 21.05 0.33 26.78
C PRO A 953 20.56 -0.98 26.13
N LYS A 954 21.23 -1.48 25.09
CA LYS A 954 20.90 -2.76 24.45
C LYS A 954 21.51 -3.96 25.15
N ARG A 955 22.58 -3.76 25.93
CA ARG A 955 23.20 -4.84 26.69
C ARG A 955 22.69 -4.80 28.12
N ASP A 956 22.53 -5.99 28.69
CA ASP A 956 22.26 -6.13 30.11
C ASP A 956 23.57 -5.94 30.86
N LEU A 957 23.61 -4.94 31.74
CA LEU A 957 24.77 -4.64 32.56
C LEU A 957 24.95 -5.73 33.60
N THR A 958 26.06 -6.47 33.52
CA THR A 958 26.46 -7.45 34.52
C THR A 958 27.42 -6.84 35.54
N LEU A 959 27.54 -7.43 36.72
CA LEU A 959 28.46 -6.96 37.76
C LEU A 959 29.90 -6.82 37.24
N GLN A 960 30.39 -7.81 36.49
CA GLN A 960 31.75 -7.82 35.95
C GLN A 960 31.98 -6.69 34.95
N GLU A 961 31.02 -6.42 34.06
CA GLU A 961 31.10 -5.31 33.12
C GLU A 961 31.04 -3.96 33.83
N THR A 962 30.17 -3.85 34.84
CA THR A 962 30.02 -2.64 35.65
C THR A 962 31.33 -2.28 36.34
N LEU A 963 31.96 -3.25 37.01
CA LEU A 963 33.26 -3.08 37.66
C LEU A 963 34.37 -2.70 36.66
N LYS A 964 34.34 -3.26 35.45
CA LYS A 964 35.34 -2.99 34.40
C LYS A 964 35.22 -1.59 33.81
N GLU A 965 33.99 -1.07 33.68
CA GLU A 965 33.72 0.23 33.07
C GLU A 965 33.57 1.38 34.05
N LEU A 966 33.53 1.07 35.35
CA LEU A 966 33.49 2.08 36.40
C LEU A 966 34.75 2.97 36.32
N PRO A 967 34.61 4.30 36.41
CA PRO A 967 35.77 5.17 36.43
C PRO A 967 36.65 4.89 37.65
N LYS A 968 37.98 4.99 37.49
CA LYS A 968 39.00 4.69 38.52
C LYS A 968 38.78 5.34 39.90
N LYS A 969 38.03 6.45 39.96
CA LYS A 969 37.62 7.11 41.22
C LYS A 969 36.81 6.19 42.14
N PHE A 970 36.29 5.08 41.64
CA PHE A 970 35.51 4.10 42.39
C PHE A 970 36.24 2.76 42.61
N ASP A 971 37.53 2.64 42.27
CA ASP A 971 38.29 1.39 42.41
C ASP A 971 38.37 0.90 43.87
N ASN A 972 38.22 1.80 44.84
CA ASN A 972 38.25 1.49 46.28
C ASN A 972 36.87 1.12 46.86
N ILE A 973 35.79 1.14 46.06
CA ILE A 973 34.46 0.76 46.53
C ILE A 973 34.36 -0.76 46.64
N ASN A 974 33.80 -1.26 47.74
CA ASN A 974 33.55 -2.68 47.93
C ASN A 974 32.64 -3.21 46.79
N PRO A 975 33.04 -4.25 46.04
CA PRO A 975 32.22 -4.85 44.98
C PRO A 975 30.81 -5.25 45.45
N ASP A 976 30.64 -5.64 46.72
CA ASP A 976 29.32 -5.98 47.28
C ASP A 976 28.35 -4.79 47.26
N LEU A 977 28.88 -3.57 47.46
CA LEU A 977 28.08 -2.34 47.39
C LEU A 977 27.67 -2.03 45.94
N VAL A 978 28.56 -2.29 44.98
CA VAL A 978 28.26 -2.16 43.55
C VAL A 978 27.19 -3.16 43.13
N GLU A 979 27.30 -4.42 43.57
CA GLU A 979 26.28 -5.46 43.31
C GLU A 979 24.93 -5.10 43.94
N THR A 980 24.93 -4.64 45.19
CA THR A 980 23.69 -4.23 45.88
C THR A 980 23.03 -3.03 45.16
N THR A 981 23.82 -2.05 44.75
CA THR A 981 23.32 -0.87 44.01
C THR A 981 22.83 -1.27 42.62
N LEU A 982 23.55 -2.14 41.92
CA LEU A 982 23.16 -2.66 40.61
C LEU A 982 21.85 -3.44 40.69
N GLN A 983 21.71 -4.33 41.68
CA GLN A 983 20.49 -5.11 41.88
C GLN A 983 19.32 -4.21 42.25
N TYR A 984 19.53 -3.19 43.09
CA TYR A 984 18.52 -2.18 43.38
C TYR A 984 18.05 -1.46 42.11
N LEU A 985 18.97 -1.04 41.23
CA LEU A 985 18.62 -0.38 39.98
C LEU A 985 17.87 -1.30 39.00
N ILE A 986 18.23 -2.59 38.96
CA ILE A 986 17.54 -3.61 38.15
C ILE A 986 16.13 -3.87 38.71
N ASP A 987 16.01 -4.09 40.01
CA ASP A 987 14.76 -4.45 40.67
C ASP A 987 13.71 -3.34 40.57
N ASN A 988 14.14 -2.07 40.54
CA ASN A 988 13.27 -0.91 40.37
C ASN A 988 13.10 -0.47 38.90
N GLY A 989 13.71 -1.16 37.93
CA GLY A 989 13.55 -0.88 36.50
C GLY A 989 14.28 0.37 35.98
N PHE A 990 15.26 0.90 36.71
CA PHE A 990 16.07 2.04 36.28
C PHE A 990 17.06 1.66 35.16
N ILE A 991 17.61 0.44 35.21
CA ILE A 991 18.55 -0.11 34.21
C ILE A 991 18.10 -1.49 33.74
N ASN A 992 18.75 -2.03 32.69
CA ASN A 992 18.48 -3.35 32.10
C ASN A 992 17.02 -3.56 31.68
N LYS A 993 16.28 -2.48 31.43
CA LYS A 993 14.93 -2.53 30.88
C LYS A 993 14.96 -2.64 29.36
N SER A 994 13.99 -3.37 28.82
CA SER A 994 13.84 -3.54 27.37
C SER A 994 13.28 -2.27 26.72
N LEU A 995 14.17 -1.39 26.26
CA LEU A 995 13.78 -0.17 25.55
C LEU A 995 13.57 -0.44 24.04
N PHE A 996 12.55 0.19 23.46
CA PHE A 996 12.33 0.23 22.01
C PHE A 996 13.23 1.30 21.36
N ASN A 997 14.55 1.10 21.47
CA ASN A 997 15.53 2.11 21.12
C ASN A 997 15.74 2.20 19.59
N PRO A 998 15.57 3.38 18.95
CA PRO A 998 15.89 3.56 17.54
C PRO A 998 17.37 3.25 17.26
N ARG A 999 17.60 2.32 16.33
CA ARG A 999 18.94 1.92 15.86
C ARG A 999 19.74 3.12 15.31
N ARG A 1000 21.06 3.11 15.56
CA ARG A 1000 22.02 4.05 14.95
C ARG A 1000 22.12 3.73 13.45
N THR A 1001 21.75 4.68 12.60
CA THR A 1001 21.68 4.46 11.14
C THR A 1001 22.71 5.24 10.34
N LYS A 1002 23.40 6.24 10.91
CA LYS A 1002 24.29 7.13 10.13
C LYS A 1002 25.48 6.40 9.54
N HIS A 1003 26.14 5.55 10.33
CA HIS A 1003 27.27 4.75 9.86
C HIS A 1003 26.88 3.83 8.69
N GLU A 1004 25.70 3.23 8.74
CA GLU A 1004 25.18 2.40 7.66
C GLU A 1004 24.90 3.21 6.38
N TYR A 1005 24.27 4.39 6.50
CA TYR A 1005 24.07 5.28 5.36
C TYR A 1005 25.39 5.68 4.70
N PHE A 1006 26.39 6.06 5.50
CA PHE A 1006 27.70 6.50 5.00
C PHE A 1006 28.36 5.42 4.12
N TRP A 1007 28.51 4.20 4.63
CA TRP A 1007 29.18 3.12 3.90
C TRP A 1007 28.40 2.67 2.66
N LEU A 1008 27.07 2.59 2.74
CA LEU A 1008 26.25 2.23 1.59
C LEU A 1008 26.24 3.32 0.51
N LEU A 1009 26.24 4.61 0.89
CA LEU A 1009 26.41 5.73 -0.05
C LEU A 1009 27.82 5.77 -0.64
N CYS A 1010 28.85 5.42 0.14
CA CYS A 1010 30.22 5.28 -0.35
C CYS A 1010 30.31 4.16 -1.40
N LEU A 1011 29.70 3.00 -1.14
CA LEU A 1011 29.63 1.91 -2.10
C LEU A 1011 28.91 2.33 -3.39
N GLN A 1012 27.79 3.06 -3.28
CA GLN A 1012 27.10 3.64 -4.43
C GLN A 1012 28.01 4.58 -5.23
N PHE A 1013 28.74 5.46 -4.55
CA PHE A 1013 29.66 6.40 -5.17
C PHE A 1013 30.79 5.67 -5.91
N LEU A 1014 31.38 4.62 -5.31
CA LEU A 1014 32.41 3.80 -5.94
C LEU A 1014 31.92 3.11 -7.21
N ILE A 1015 30.67 2.62 -7.23
CA ILE A 1015 30.09 2.00 -8.45
C ILE A 1015 29.89 3.05 -9.55
N ASN A 1016 29.42 4.26 -9.19
CA ASN A 1016 29.29 5.35 -10.15
C ASN A 1016 30.66 5.78 -10.72
N LEU A 1017 31.70 5.79 -9.88
CA LEU A 1017 33.08 6.08 -10.29
C LEU A 1017 33.62 5.00 -11.23
N PHE A 1018 33.39 3.72 -10.93
CA PHE A 1018 33.75 2.61 -11.81
C PHE A 1018 33.08 2.74 -13.19
N ALA A 1019 31.77 3.02 -13.21
CA ALA A 1019 31.04 3.24 -14.46
C ALA A 1019 31.56 4.44 -15.26
N LEU A 1020 32.00 5.51 -14.58
CA LEU A 1020 32.64 6.65 -15.22
C LEU A 1020 33.99 6.29 -15.83
N ILE A 1021 34.80 5.46 -15.16
CA ILE A 1021 36.07 4.97 -15.71
C ILE A 1021 35.82 4.15 -16.99
N VAL A 1022 34.79 3.31 -17.00
CA VAL A 1022 34.40 2.53 -18.21
C VAL A 1022 33.96 3.46 -19.35
N GLU A 1023 33.13 4.46 -19.05
CA GLU A 1023 32.66 5.45 -20.02
C GLU A 1023 33.80 6.31 -20.60
N LEU A 1024 34.75 6.73 -19.75
CA LEU A 1024 35.96 7.45 -20.17
C LEU A 1024 36.85 6.57 -21.04
N SER A 1025 37.01 5.29 -20.69
CA SER A 1025 37.80 4.34 -21.47
C SER A 1025 37.20 4.08 -22.86
N ASN A 1026 35.87 4.09 -22.99
CA ASN A 1026 35.19 3.94 -24.27
C ASN A 1026 35.10 5.25 -25.09
N GLY A 1027 35.62 6.38 -24.58
CA GLY A 1027 35.62 7.66 -25.29
C GLY A 1027 34.30 8.43 -25.22
N GLY A 1028 33.36 8.06 -24.34
CA GLY A 1028 32.07 8.74 -24.16
C GLY A 1028 31.09 8.59 -25.33
N PHE A 1029 29.95 9.28 -25.23
CA PHE A 1029 28.92 9.27 -26.27
C PHE A 1029 29.14 10.41 -27.27
N VAL A 1030 29.30 10.11 -28.56
CA VAL A 1030 29.48 11.14 -29.59
C VAL A 1030 28.13 11.72 -29.98
N MET A 1031 27.89 13.00 -29.67
CA MET A 1031 26.69 13.71 -30.13
C MET A 1031 26.77 14.02 -31.63
N ARG A 1032 25.62 14.35 -32.25
CA ARG A 1032 25.55 14.80 -33.66
C ARG A 1032 26.46 16.00 -33.96
N SER A 1033 26.79 16.80 -32.95
CA SER A 1033 27.73 17.93 -33.06
C SER A 1033 29.21 17.51 -33.13
N GLY A 1034 29.52 16.21 -33.00
CA GLY A 1034 30.89 15.71 -32.89
C GLY A 1034 31.49 15.85 -31.48
N MET A 1035 30.78 16.45 -30.52
CA MET A 1035 31.26 16.54 -29.14
C MET A 1035 31.04 15.22 -28.38
N HIS A 1036 32.04 14.80 -27.62
CA HIS A 1036 31.95 13.67 -26.69
C HIS A 1036 31.22 14.11 -25.42
N TYR A 1037 30.09 13.48 -25.14
CA TYR A 1037 29.31 13.65 -23.93
C TYR A 1037 29.59 12.53 -22.94
N TYR A 1038 29.78 12.91 -21.69
CA TYR A 1038 29.97 12.01 -20.56
C TYR A 1038 28.87 12.28 -19.55
N SER A 1039 28.15 11.24 -19.14
CA SER A 1039 26.98 11.31 -18.26
C SER A 1039 27.29 11.60 -16.78
N TRP A 1040 28.49 12.13 -16.47
CA TRP A 1040 28.94 12.42 -15.12
C TRP A 1040 28.12 13.54 -14.46
N ASP A 1041 27.66 14.51 -15.25
CA ASP A 1041 26.85 15.65 -14.82
C ASP A 1041 25.48 15.20 -14.28
N ILE A 1042 24.77 14.33 -15.01
CA ILE A 1042 23.48 13.78 -14.59
C ILE A 1042 23.67 12.88 -13.35
N ARG A 1043 24.72 12.05 -13.32
CA ARG A 1043 25.02 11.18 -12.17
C ARG A 1043 25.33 11.98 -10.91
N LEU A 1044 26.21 12.98 -11.02
CA LEU A 1044 26.60 13.83 -9.89
C LEU A 1044 25.43 14.70 -9.44
N GLY A 1045 24.68 15.26 -10.38
CA GLY A 1045 23.48 16.05 -10.09
C GLY A 1045 22.42 15.24 -9.37
N THR A 1046 22.03 14.08 -9.90
CA THR A 1046 21.03 13.20 -9.27
C THR A 1046 21.50 12.64 -7.93
N PHE A 1047 22.76 12.22 -7.80
CA PHE A 1047 23.33 11.81 -6.52
C PHE A 1047 23.31 12.95 -5.49
N GLY A 1048 23.72 14.16 -5.89
CA GLY A 1048 23.70 15.37 -5.06
C GLY A 1048 22.28 15.77 -4.62
N PHE A 1049 21.31 15.81 -5.54
CA PHE A 1049 19.90 16.06 -5.21
C PHE A 1049 19.33 14.98 -4.29
N GLY A 1050 19.72 13.71 -4.49
CA GLY A 1050 19.41 12.62 -3.57
C GLY A 1050 19.86 12.96 -2.14
N LEU A 1051 21.13 13.32 -1.96
CA LEU A 1051 21.66 13.73 -0.66
C LEU A 1051 20.90 14.93 -0.06
N VAL A 1052 20.56 15.93 -0.86
CA VAL A 1052 19.75 17.08 -0.41
C VAL A 1052 18.38 16.62 0.10
N PHE A 1053 17.67 15.75 -0.62
CA PHE A 1053 16.38 15.23 -0.16
C PHE A 1053 16.50 14.34 1.09
N LEU A 1054 17.59 13.59 1.22
CA LEU A 1054 17.86 12.81 2.43
C LEU A 1054 18.09 13.73 3.64
N ILE A 1055 18.88 14.80 3.48
CA ILE A 1055 19.13 15.81 4.51
C ILE A 1055 17.81 16.53 4.86
N LEU A 1056 17.02 16.93 3.87
CA LEU A 1056 15.71 17.56 4.07
C LEU A 1056 14.74 16.63 4.82
N TYR A 1057 14.75 15.33 4.49
CA TYR A 1057 13.95 14.34 5.20
C TYR A 1057 14.35 14.27 6.68
N TYR A 1058 15.64 14.12 6.99
CA TYR A 1058 16.13 14.05 8.37
C TYR A 1058 15.95 15.36 9.14
N LYS A 1059 16.16 16.51 8.48
CA LYS A 1059 16.07 17.84 9.08
C LYS A 1059 14.63 18.31 9.29
N ARG A 1060 13.69 17.98 8.42
CA ARG A 1060 12.33 18.56 8.47
C ARG A 1060 11.23 17.55 8.78
N TYR A 1061 11.35 16.31 8.31
CA TYR A 1061 10.21 15.37 8.28
C TYR A 1061 10.42 14.12 9.14
N HIS A 1062 11.65 13.87 9.60
CA HIS A 1062 11.92 12.78 10.51
C HIS A 1062 11.37 13.10 11.89
N LEU A 1063 10.66 12.16 12.50
CA LEU A 1063 10.06 12.34 13.83
C LEU A 1063 11.11 12.68 14.91
N SER A 1064 12.39 12.32 14.71
CA SER A 1064 13.47 12.68 15.64
C SER A 1064 14.06 14.07 15.44
N ARG A 1065 13.46 14.95 14.64
CA ARG A 1065 14.09 16.24 14.32
C ARG A 1065 14.61 16.96 15.57
N ARG A 1066 13.75 17.09 16.59
CA ARG A 1066 14.07 17.77 17.86
C ARG A 1066 15.15 17.08 18.69
N LEU A 1067 15.36 15.78 18.46
CA LEU A 1067 16.35 14.95 19.14
C LEU A 1067 17.70 14.89 18.39
N MET A 1068 17.76 15.42 17.16
CA MET A 1068 18.96 15.40 16.30
C MET A 1068 19.54 16.80 16.06
N ASP A 1069 19.14 17.81 16.84
CA ASP A 1069 19.78 19.12 16.82
C ASP A 1069 21.20 18.98 17.42
N VAL A 1070 22.13 18.52 16.59
CA VAL A 1070 23.56 18.44 16.95
C VAL A 1070 24.10 19.86 16.93
N GLU A 1071 24.71 20.28 18.05
CA GLU A 1071 25.47 21.53 18.13
C GLU A 1071 26.49 21.60 16.99
N ILE A 1072 26.42 22.71 16.25
CA ILE A 1072 26.97 22.86 14.90
C ILE A 1072 28.50 22.77 14.93
N CYS A 1073 29.06 21.74 14.29
CA CYS A 1073 30.51 21.59 14.12
C CYS A 1073 30.99 22.41 12.89
N GLY A 1074 31.63 23.57 13.13
CA GLY A 1074 32.37 24.36 12.13
C GLY A 1074 31.55 25.10 11.05
N TYR A 1075 32.10 26.17 10.46
CA TYR A 1075 31.35 27.14 9.63
C TYR A 1075 31.10 26.71 8.17
N PHE A 1076 31.93 25.82 7.60
CA PHE A 1076 31.88 25.47 6.16
C PHE A 1076 31.31 24.06 5.88
N TRP A 1077 31.37 23.15 6.85
CA TRP A 1077 30.86 21.76 6.73
C TRP A 1077 29.42 21.59 7.28
N ARG A 1078 28.71 22.70 7.49
CA ARG A 1078 27.36 22.79 8.12
C ARG A 1078 26.25 22.04 7.40
N ALA A 1079 26.42 21.71 6.12
CA ALA A 1079 25.34 21.16 5.31
C ALA A 1079 25.17 19.64 5.45
N CYS A 1080 26.22 18.89 5.85
CA CYS A 1080 26.22 17.43 5.73
C CYS A 1080 26.57 16.69 7.05
N PRO A 1081 25.64 16.66 8.03
CA PRO A 1081 25.85 15.99 9.32
C PRO A 1081 26.06 14.48 9.21
N VAL A 1082 25.73 13.87 8.07
CA VAL A 1082 25.90 12.42 7.82
C VAL A 1082 27.33 12.08 7.41
N PHE A 1083 28.06 12.98 6.74
CA PHE A 1083 29.38 12.69 6.17
C PHE A 1083 30.54 13.23 7.01
N CYS A 1084 30.38 14.38 7.66
CA CYS A 1084 31.51 15.11 8.25
C CYS A 1084 31.53 15.11 9.79
N CYS A 1085 30.45 14.70 10.44
CA CYS A 1085 30.43 14.55 11.89
C CYS A 1085 30.84 13.12 12.25
N LEU A 1086 32.14 12.87 12.38
CA LEU A 1086 32.72 11.64 12.95
C LEU A 1086 32.42 11.47 14.47
N LYS A 1087 31.57 12.33 15.06
CA LYS A 1087 31.14 12.17 16.45
C LYS A 1087 30.36 10.86 16.53
N GLU A 1088 30.78 9.99 17.46
CA GLU A 1088 30.07 8.74 17.73
C GLU A 1088 28.59 9.05 17.97
N ASP A 1089 27.71 8.34 17.26
CA ASP A 1089 26.26 8.43 17.46
C ASP A 1089 25.96 8.02 18.91
N ALA A 1090 25.78 8.97 19.81
CA ALA A 1090 25.33 8.68 21.17
C ALA A 1090 23.91 8.07 21.12
N PRO A 1091 23.61 7.06 21.95
CA PRO A 1091 22.25 6.53 22.01
C PRO A 1091 21.31 7.63 22.54
N LEU A 1092 20.04 7.53 22.19
CA LEU A 1092 19.05 8.42 22.79
C LEU A 1092 18.97 8.12 24.29
N GLN A 1093 19.11 9.16 25.12
CA GLN A 1093 19.05 9.07 26.57
C GLN A 1093 17.81 9.80 27.06
N ALA A 1094 17.11 9.21 28.01
CA ALA A 1094 16.01 9.82 28.74
C ALA A 1094 16.18 9.47 30.21
N ILE A 1095 17.16 10.11 30.85
CA ILE A 1095 17.48 9.87 32.26
C ILE A 1095 16.33 10.47 33.07
N THR A 1096 15.72 9.67 33.92
CA THR A 1096 14.69 10.12 34.87
C THR A 1096 15.35 10.90 36.01
N GLY A 1097 14.66 11.91 36.53
CA GLY A 1097 15.02 12.51 37.81
C GLY A 1097 14.86 11.47 38.92
N GLU A 1098 15.96 10.81 39.29
CA GLU A 1098 16.00 9.76 40.33
C GLU A 1098 15.33 10.25 41.62
N ASP A 1099 15.62 11.48 42.04
CA ASP A 1099 15.11 12.08 43.27
C ASP A 1099 13.58 12.26 43.26
N GLU A 1100 12.97 12.65 42.13
CA GLU A 1100 11.52 12.86 42.03
C GLU A 1100 10.75 11.57 41.85
N MET A 1101 11.29 10.66 41.04
CA MET A 1101 10.73 9.31 40.87
C MET A 1101 10.76 8.54 42.19
N GLN A 1102 11.87 8.65 42.94
CA GLN A 1102 12.02 8.01 44.24
C GLN A 1102 11.07 8.59 45.29
N ARG A 1103 10.92 9.92 45.36
CA ARG A 1103 9.89 10.55 46.21
C ARG A 1103 8.49 9.99 45.93
N CYS A 1104 8.12 9.92 44.66
CA CYS A 1104 6.83 9.35 44.27
C CYS A 1104 6.68 7.90 44.70
N LEU A 1105 7.73 7.07 44.60
CA LEU A 1105 7.70 5.66 45.01
C LEU A 1105 7.72 5.47 46.54
N GLU A 1106 8.25 6.42 47.31
CA GLU A 1106 8.41 6.33 48.77
C GLU A 1106 7.19 6.85 49.56
N ASP A 1107 6.52 7.91 49.08
CA ASP A 1107 5.46 8.65 49.81
C ASP A 1107 4.27 7.81 50.30
N ILE A 1108 3.98 6.65 49.69
CA ILE A 1108 2.88 5.78 50.15
C ILE A 1108 3.18 5.08 51.47
N LYS A 1109 4.46 4.80 51.78
CA LYS A 1109 4.80 4.17 53.07
C LYS A 1109 4.43 5.07 54.24
N ASP A 1110 4.54 6.38 54.08
CA ASP A 1110 4.24 7.36 55.12
C ASP A 1110 2.74 7.71 55.19
N LEU A 1111 2.03 7.68 54.05
CA LEU A 1111 0.58 7.83 54.01
C LEU A 1111 -0.16 6.64 54.65
N VAL A 1112 0.31 5.40 54.45
CA VAL A 1112 -0.33 4.20 55.04
C VAL A 1112 -0.09 4.12 56.55
N VAL A 1113 1.02 4.67 57.06
CA VAL A 1113 1.32 4.69 58.50
C VAL A 1113 0.51 5.76 59.25
N ASN A 1114 0.09 6.84 58.58
CA ASN A 1114 -0.63 7.95 59.22
C ASN A 1114 -2.16 7.86 59.14
N VAL A 1115 -2.73 6.88 58.42
CA VAL A 1115 -4.19 6.60 58.41
C VAL A 1115 -4.51 5.44 59.36
N SER A 1116 -4.24 5.65 60.66
CA SER A 1116 -4.84 4.85 61.74
C SER A 1116 -6.17 5.51 62.14
N PRO A 1117 -7.26 4.75 62.42
CA PRO A 1117 -8.56 5.32 62.70
C PRO A 1117 -8.59 5.95 64.10
N HIS A 1118 -8.07 7.16 64.23
CA HIS A 1118 -8.39 7.98 65.40
C HIS A 1118 -9.84 8.44 65.30
N LYS A 1119 -10.67 7.93 66.24
CA LYS A 1119 -11.98 8.46 66.56
C LYS A 1119 -11.89 9.99 66.67
N LEU A 1120 -12.49 10.69 65.71
CA LEU A 1120 -12.75 12.13 65.80
C LEU A 1120 -13.72 12.36 66.95
N SER A 1121 -13.21 12.73 68.12
CA SER A 1121 -13.99 13.47 69.10
C SER A 1121 -14.06 14.92 68.64
N MET A 1122 -15.27 15.40 68.34
CA MET A 1122 -15.54 16.83 68.17
C MET A 1122 -15.13 17.57 69.44
N GLY A 1123 -14.06 18.34 69.34
CA GLY A 1123 -13.66 19.35 70.30
C GLY A 1123 -13.72 20.72 69.63
N THR A 1124 -14.77 21.47 69.95
CA THR A 1124 -14.91 22.89 69.63
C THR A 1124 -13.81 23.69 70.33
N GLN A 1125 -12.88 24.30 69.58
CA GLN A 1125 -12.18 25.50 70.04
C GLN A 1125 -12.05 26.53 68.93
N THR A 1126 -12.63 27.67 69.25
CA THR A 1126 -12.65 28.96 68.59
C THR A 1126 -11.32 29.69 68.69
N HIS A 1127 -11.06 30.52 67.67
CA HIS A 1127 -10.08 31.62 67.60
C HIS A 1127 -8.59 31.26 67.60
N ILE A 1128 -7.89 31.61 66.51
CA ILE A 1128 -6.88 32.70 66.49
C ILE A 1128 -6.31 32.91 65.06
N SER A 1129 -6.30 34.20 64.70
CA SER A 1129 -5.55 34.99 63.69
C SER A 1129 -5.21 34.44 62.30
N VAL A 1130 -5.87 35.08 61.33
CA VAL A 1130 -5.42 35.36 59.96
C VAL A 1130 -4.38 36.48 60.02
N GLU A 1131 -3.12 36.20 59.69
CA GLU A 1131 -2.12 37.10 59.09
C GLU A 1131 -0.81 36.30 58.92
N GLU A 1132 0.00 36.64 57.91
CA GLU A 1132 1.25 35.95 57.48
C GLU A 1132 1.11 34.71 56.56
N SER A 1133 0.59 34.92 55.34
CA SER A 1133 1.05 34.12 54.18
C SER A 1133 0.90 34.80 52.81
N LYS A 1134 0.82 36.14 52.80
CA LYS A 1134 0.60 36.92 51.57
C LYS A 1134 1.84 37.62 51.00
N GLU A 1135 2.99 37.61 51.69
CA GLU A 1135 4.19 38.34 51.24
C GLU A 1135 5.19 37.50 50.43
N ASP A 1136 5.12 36.17 50.43
CA ASP A 1136 6.03 35.33 49.63
C ASP A 1136 5.47 34.90 48.26
N LEU A 1137 4.18 35.14 47.98
CA LEU A 1137 3.58 34.82 46.68
C LEU A 1137 3.64 35.97 45.66
N ASP A 1138 3.73 37.23 46.10
CA ASP A 1138 3.75 38.39 45.19
C ASP A 1138 5.15 38.73 44.66
N LYS A 1139 6.22 38.16 45.22
CA LYS A 1139 7.60 38.38 44.74
C LYS A 1139 7.97 37.52 43.52
N LYS A 1140 7.21 36.45 43.23
CA LYS A 1140 7.50 35.52 42.13
C LYS A 1140 6.72 35.82 40.84
N TYR A 1141 5.80 36.79 40.86
CA TYR A 1141 5.00 37.19 39.69
C TYR A 1141 5.47 38.49 39.02
N LEU A 1142 6.58 39.09 39.48
CA LEU A 1142 7.15 40.33 38.93
C LEU A 1142 8.49 40.15 38.19
N GLU A 1143 8.99 38.91 38.04
CA GLU A 1143 10.22 38.58 37.28
C GLU A 1143 10.02 37.53 36.15
N THR A 1144 8.78 37.39 35.66
CA THR A 1144 8.43 36.73 34.37
C THR A 1144 7.39 37.58 33.68
#